data_AF-A0A4Y7RAW5-F1
#
_entry.id   AF-A0A4Y7RAW5-F1
#
_cell.length_a   1.000
_cell.length_b   1.000
_cell.length_c   1.000
_cell.angle_alpha   90.00
_cell.angle_beta   90.00
_cell.angle_gamma   90.00
#
_symmetry.space_group_name_H-M   'P 1'
#
loop_
_entity.id
_entity.type
_entity.pdbx_description
1 polymer ?
#
loop_
_entity_poly.entity_id
_entity_poly.type
_entity_poly.pdbx_seq_one_letter_code
_entity_poly.pdbx_strand_id
1 'polypeptide(L)'
;MPDGYLAMVLHAHLPYIRHPEDPGIMEERWLFEAITECYLPLVQSFEKLVKDEVHFSITLSLSPPLVAMLNDHLLQERYLRHLDALIRLAEAEIYRNRDNTAFRDLAVMYFERLNVVRRLFEEDYGGNLLLPIQSLQALGVLEVITTCATHGYLPLMQTREARRAQVQLGVEQYIRLFGRPPAGMWLPECGYVPGIDEILKEFGIRYFFVETHGITNSSPSPRYGVHAPVYCPSGVAAFGRDPESSKQVWDRDTGYPGNPFYREFYRDIGYDLDLDYLAPCLPGGNIRCDTGIKYYRITGKGHNKESYQPGLAEQRANMDARNFAFNRGEQLKYLSGRMDRKPIVVAPYDAELFGHWWYEGPIWLENLCRACDTGEYGVKMTTPANYLGDYMDNQVVNLAASSWGEGGYNLVWLNPTNDWIYRHIHRAETAMVDLADLHPAAGGAVRRLLNQAARELVLAQSSDWAFIIKTATAVQYAVQRISDHIGRFNTLALRLSEGEINEDELADFEKRDNIFPEMDYSIYSRHYRVKHLRSGEKGEALKIVMLSWEFPPRTVGGLARHVNDLSRALARLGQNVHVITCPAPETPSYQLLEGVHVHRVDQSLLTSKDFMEWVGQLNVGMVELAGELMGGEPFDLVHAHDWLVGDAAITLRDRYGLPLVATIHATEYGRNRGIHNELQQRIHQLDARFALQATRVICCSNYMANEVNTLFKVPRSIVHVLPNGVDPSNLGRPKQLVPGKPDTVSGEKTVFFIGRLVPEKGVQVLLEAIALLLPHIPELKLLVGGIGPYEAYLRSKVRELGLNDRVVFLGYLDESRRNQYLKLADVAVFPSLYEPFGIVALEAMAAQVPVIVSDTGGLSEVVSHGMDGYKAPPGRPDLLAYYIREILINPGLARDLSRQAWKKVLTVYDWQSIALGTLEVYREAITSYSEAGQAG
;
A
#
# COMPACT_ATOMS: atom_id res chain seq x y z
N MET A 1 0.16 -9.04 29.54
CA MET A 1 0.93 -8.11 28.67
C MET A 1 2.08 -8.91 28.07
N PRO A 2 2.47 -8.68 26.81
CA PRO A 2 3.57 -9.42 26.19
C PRO A 2 4.91 -9.14 26.87
N ASP A 3 5.82 -10.11 26.82
CA ASP A 3 7.20 -9.98 27.30
C ASP A 3 8.07 -9.17 26.32
N GLY A 4 7.75 -9.21 25.03
CA GLY A 4 8.34 -8.33 24.02
C GLY A 4 7.77 -8.58 22.63
N TYR A 5 8.50 -8.14 21.61
CA TYR A 5 8.02 -8.14 20.23
C TYR A 5 8.86 -9.02 19.30
N LEU A 6 8.21 -9.63 18.31
CA LEU A 6 8.85 -10.33 17.19
C LEU A 6 8.50 -9.59 15.88
N ALA A 7 9.52 -9.14 15.15
CA ALA A 7 9.38 -8.63 13.79
C ALA A 7 9.93 -9.66 12.79
N MET A 8 9.02 -10.38 12.14
CA MET A 8 9.36 -11.25 11.01
C MET A 8 9.50 -10.39 9.75
N VAL A 9 10.65 -10.49 9.08
CA VAL A 9 10.96 -9.72 7.87
C VAL A 9 11.27 -10.69 6.74
N LEU A 10 10.51 -10.63 5.66
CA LEU A 10 10.70 -11.47 4.47
C LEU A 10 11.23 -10.61 3.33
N HIS A 11 12.38 -10.96 2.78
CA HIS A 11 12.97 -10.28 1.63
C HIS A 11 12.71 -11.06 0.35
N ALA A 12 11.79 -10.57 -0.48
CA ALA A 12 11.45 -11.19 -1.77
C ALA A 12 12.15 -10.44 -2.92
N HIS A 13 13.04 -11.17 -3.60
CA HIS A 13 13.87 -10.61 -4.65
C HIS A 13 14.24 -11.64 -5.71
N LEU A 14 14.15 -11.21 -6.97
CA LEU A 14 14.77 -11.86 -8.11
C LEU A 14 15.40 -10.77 -9.00
N PRO A 15 16.56 -11.02 -9.63
CA PRO A 15 17.12 -10.11 -10.61
C PRO A 15 16.16 -9.95 -11.79
N TYR A 16 16.26 -8.83 -12.51
CA TYR A 16 15.41 -8.58 -13.67
C TYR A 16 15.74 -9.58 -14.80
N ILE A 17 14.86 -10.55 -15.02
CA ILE A 17 14.98 -11.61 -16.04
C ILE A 17 13.75 -11.56 -16.93
N ARG A 18 13.94 -11.01 -18.13
CA ARG A 18 12.88 -10.87 -19.11
C ARG A 18 13.48 -10.92 -20.52
N HIS A 19 13.17 -11.96 -21.26
CA HIS A 19 13.74 -12.20 -22.58
C HIS A 19 12.64 -12.35 -23.63
N PRO A 20 12.10 -11.22 -24.15
CA PRO A 20 11.09 -11.26 -25.19
C PRO A 20 11.58 -11.97 -26.46
N GLU A 21 12.88 -11.97 -26.71
CA GLU A 21 13.54 -12.60 -27.86
C GLU A 21 13.64 -14.14 -27.76
N ASP A 22 13.63 -14.70 -26.55
CA ASP A 22 13.80 -16.13 -26.32
C ASP A 22 12.65 -16.70 -25.47
N PRO A 23 11.64 -17.35 -26.08
CA PRO A 23 10.54 -17.96 -25.35
C PRO A 23 10.91 -19.24 -24.60
N GLY A 24 12.11 -19.79 -24.80
CA GLY A 24 12.58 -21.03 -24.18
C GLY A 24 13.64 -20.83 -23.10
N ILE A 25 13.97 -19.59 -22.76
CA ILE A 25 15.05 -19.30 -21.82
C ILE A 25 14.78 -19.89 -20.43
N MET A 26 15.80 -20.48 -19.81
CA MET A 26 15.63 -21.25 -18.58
C MET A 26 15.44 -20.35 -17.37
N GLU A 27 16.11 -19.19 -17.35
CA GLU A 27 16.20 -18.31 -16.19
C GLU A 27 14.86 -17.65 -15.84
N GLU A 28 13.92 -17.52 -16.79
CA GLU A 28 12.55 -17.08 -16.49
C GLU A 28 11.81 -18.06 -15.56
N ARG A 29 12.23 -19.34 -15.51
CA ARG A 29 11.65 -20.33 -14.60
C ARG A 29 11.91 -20.02 -13.13
N TRP A 30 12.97 -19.28 -12.79
CA TRP A 30 13.21 -18.86 -11.41
C TRP A 30 12.03 -18.04 -10.88
N LEU A 31 11.46 -17.17 -11.74
CA LEU A 31 10.25 -16.42 -11.41
C LEU A 31 9.03 -17.34 -11.27
N PHE A 32 8.85 -18.28 -12.19
CA PHE A 32 7.68 -19.17 -12.19
C PHE A 32 7.66 -20.10 -10.97
N GLU A 33 8.83 -20.63 -10.60
CA GLU A 33 9.03 -21.45 -9.41
C GLU A 33 8.78 -20.63 -8.15
N ALA A 34 9.31 -19.41 -8.05
CA ALA A 34 9.07 -18.52 -6.91
C ALA A 34 7.58 -18.15 -6.77
N ILE A 35 6.87 -17.87 -7.87
CA ILE A 35 5.41 -17.61 -7.84
C ILE A 35 4.65 -18.85 -7.32
N THR A 36 4.94 -20.03 -7.88
CA THR A 36 4.20 -21.29 -7.60
C THR A 36 4.47 -21.83 -6.20
N GLU A 37 5.73 -21.79 -5.78
CA GLU A 37 6.19 -22.47 -4.56
C GLU A 37 6.23 -21.55 -3.34
N CYS A 38 6.47 -20.24 -3.53
CA CYS A 38 6.66 -19.27 -2.45
C CYS A 38 5.55 -18.21 -2.40
N TYR A 39 5.47 -17.31 -3.38
CA TYR A 39 4.70 -16.07 -3.24
C TYR A 39 3.18 -16.32 -3.14
N LEU A 40 2.61 -17.17 -4.01
CA LEU A 40 1.19 -17.51 -3.93
C LEU A 40 0.85 -18.26 -2.63
N PRO A 41 1.60 -19.30 -2.22
CA PRO A 41 1.39 -19.96 -0.93
C PRO A 41 1.52 -19.04 0.30
N LEU A 42 2.46 -18.08 0.29
CA LEU A 42 2.61 -17.10 1.37
C LEU A 42 1.38 -16.20 1.46
N VAL A 43 0.96 -15.60 0.33
CA VAL A 43 -0.24 -14.77 0.27
C VAL A 43 -1.47 -15.55 0.73
N GLN A 44 -1.65 -16.78 0.24
CA GLN A 44 -2.75 -17.65 0.66
C GLN A 44 -2.73 -17.93 2.17
N SER A 45 -1.54 -18.15 2.75
CA SER A 45 -1.39 -18.37 4.20
C SER A 45 -1.79 -17.13 5.00
N PHE A 46 -1.39 -15.94 4.54
CA PHE A 46 -1.77 -14.67 5.18
C PHE A 46 -3.26 -14.38 5.07
N GLU A 47 -3.87 -14.61 3.90
CA GLU A 47 -5.32 -14.49 3.72
C GLU A 47 -6.08 -15.47 4.64
N LYS A 48 -5.56 -16.70 4.80
CA LYS A 48 -6.13 -17.69 5.73
C LYS A 48 -6.02 -17.24 7.20
N LEU A 49 -4.90 -16.66 7.62
CA LEU A 49 -4.74 -16.09 8.97
C LEU A 49 -5.71 -14.93 9.21
N VAL A 50 -5.88 -14.05 8.23
CA VAL A 50 -6.87 -12.95 8.29
C VAL A 50 -8.28 -13.52 8.42
N LYS A 51 -8.62 -14.53 7.62
CA LYS A 51 -9.90 -15.24 7.64
C LYS A 51 -10.20 -15.89 8.99
N ASP A 52 -9.18 -16.47 9.63
CA ASP A 52 -9.31 -17.13 10.93
C ASP A 52 -9.15 -16.16 12.11
N GLU A 53 -9.19 -14.86 11.82
CA GLU A 53 -9.11 -13.76 12.77
C GLU A 53 -7.83 -13.70 13.62
N VAL A 54 -6.74 -14.33 13.17
CA VAL A 54 -5.45 -14.31 13.87
C VAL A 54 -4.86 -12.89 13.86
N HIS A 55 -4.31 -12.42 14.99
CA HIS A 55 -3.57 -11.15 15.04
C HIS A 55 -2.09 -11.42 14.75
N PHE A 56 -1.64 -10.96 13.60
CA PHE A 56 -0.25 -11.08 13.18
C PHE A 56 0.21 -9.82 12.45
N SER A 57 1.52 -9.66 12.37
CA SER A 57 2.15 -8.58 11.62
C SER A 57 3.46 -9.09 11.03
N ILE A 58 3.65 -8.90 9.73
CA ILE A 58 4.85 -9.32 8.99
C ILE A 58 5.34 -8.14 8.14
N THR A 59 6.64 -7.99 8.02
CA THR A 59 7.25 -7.05 7.06
C THR A 59 7.67 -7.82 5.81
N LEU A 60 7.26 -7.36 4.63
CA LEU A 60 7.63 -7.94 3.33
C LEU A 60 8.36 -6.89 2.50
N SER A 61 9.63 -7.13 2.21
CA SER A 61 10.38 -6.36 1.22
C SER A 61 10.11 -6.93 -0.16
N LEU A 62 9.72 -6.07 -1.11
CA LEU A 62 9.58 -6.45 -2.52
C LEU A 62 10.55 -5.64 -3.37
N SER A 63 11.41 -6.32 -4.11
CA SER A 63 12.36 -5.64 -4.99
C SER A 63 11.69 -5.06 -6.25
N PRO A 64 12.09 -3.86 -6.72
CA PRO A 64 11.57 -3.29 -7.95
C PRO A 64 11.69 -4.21 -9.19
N PRO A 65 12.77 -4.99 -9.39
CA PRO A 65 12.86 -5.93 -10.50
C PRO A 65 11.81 -7.04 -10.43
N LEU A 66 11.65 -7.65 -9.25
CA LEU A 66 10.64 -8.68 -9.02
C LEU A 66 9.24 -8.14 -9.34
N VAL A 67 8.92 -6.98 -8.81
CA VAL A 67 7.58 -6.40 -8.98
C VAL A 67 7.32 -5.98 -10.42
N ALA A 68 8.34 -5.49 -11.14
CA ALA A 68 8.23 -5.23 -12.56
C ALA A 68 7.92 -6.51 -13.35
N MET A 69 8.58 -7.62 -13.02
CA MET A 69 8.34 -8.92 -13.66
C MET A 69 6.96 -9.51 -13.33
N LEU A 70 6.52 -9.41 -12.07
CA LEU A 70 5.19 -9.90 -11.64
C LEU A 70 4.03 -9.19 -12.35
N ASN A 71 4.25 -7.95 -12.81
CA ASN A 71 3.28 -7.14 -13.55
C ASN A 71 3.48 -7.15 -15.07
N ASP A 72 4.47 -7.88 -15.59
CA ASP A 72 4.73 -7.93 -17.03
C ASP A 72 3.81 -8.97 -17.71
N HIS A 73 2.97 -8.50 -18.64
CA HIS A 73 1.98 -9.35 -19.32
C HIS A 73 2.62 -10.52 -20.08
N LEU A 74 3.81 -10.35 -20.67
CA LEU A 74 4.48 -11.44 -21.38
C LEU A 74 4.88 -12.55 -20.40
N LEU A 75 5.45 -12.18 -19.25
CA LEU A 75 5.84 -13.14 -18.21
C LEU A 75 4.61 -13.82 -17.57
N GLN A 76 3.51 -13.09 -17.36
CA GLN A 76 2.26 -13.66 -16.86
C GLN A 76 1.68 -14.73 -17.80
N GLU A 77 1.67 -14.47 -19.11
CA GLU A 77 1.22 -15.43 -20.11
C GLU A 77 2.13 -16.67 -20.18
N ARG A 78 3.45 -16.48 -20.14
CA ARG A 78 4.43 -17.58 -20.11
C ARG A 78 4.29 -18.41 -18.84
N TYR A 79 4.05 -17.77 -17.70
CA TYR A 79 3.80 -18.44 -16.43
C TYR A 79 2.55 -19.33 -16.49
N LEU A 80 1.43 -18.84 -17.03
CA LEU A 80 0.20 -19.65 -17.19
C LEU A 80 0.44 -20.87 -18.09
N ARG A 81 1.17 -20.71 -19.21
CA ARG A 81 1.54 -21.84 -20.08
C ARG A 81 2.44 -22.85 -19.37
N HIS A 82 3.40 -22.38 -18.57
CA HIS A 82 4.24 -23.23 -17.75
C HIS A 82 3.40 -24.01 -16.72
N LEU A 83 2.49 -23.34 -16.03
CA LEU A 83 1.61 -23.94 -15.03
C LEU A 83 0.67 -25.00 -15.63
N ASP A 84 0.10 -24.72 -16.81
CA ASP A 84 -0.70 -25.71 -17.55
C ASP A 84 0.11 -26.96 -17.95
N ALA A 85 1.39 -26.78 -18.32
CA ALA A 85 2.28 -27.90 -18.61
C ALA A 85 2.55 -28.74 -17.35
N LEU A 86 2.74 -28.10 -16.19
CA LEU A 86 2.90 -28.80 -14.92
C LEU A 86 1.63 -29.53 -14.47
N ILE A 87 0.44 -28.95 -14.68
CA ILE A 87 -0.84 -29.60 -14.37
C ILE A 87 -1.00 -30.87 -15.21
N ARG A 88 -0.71 -30.80 -16.52
CA ARG A 88 -0.72 -31.98 -17.40
C ARG A 88 0.29 -33.04 -16.97
N LEU A 89 1.49 -32.62 -16.55
CA LEU A 89 2.51 -33.55 -16.05
C LEU A 89 2.05 -34.24 -14.76
N ALA A 90 1.46 -33.49 -13.82
CA ALA A 90 0.91 -34.04 -12.58
C ALA A 90 -0.21 -35.04 -12.87
N GLU A 91 -1.10 -34.76 -13.82
CA GLU A 91 -2.13 -35.72 -14.26
C GLU A 91 -1.53 -37.00 -14.87
N ALA A 92 -0.52 -36.86 -15.72
CA ALA A 92 0.19 -38.00 -16.31
C ALA A 92 0.90 -38.84 -15.24
N GLU A 93 1.45 -38.19 -14.21
CA GLU A 93 2.10 -38.84 -13.07
C GLU A 93 1.11 -39.62 -12.20
N ILE A 94 -0.15 -39.18 -12.06
CA ILE A 94 -1.21 -39.95 -11.39
C ILE A 94 -1.40 -41.29 -12.12
N TYR A 95 -1.47 -41.26 -13.45
CA TYR A 95 -1.64 -42.47 -14.25
C TYR A 95 -0.39 -43.37 -14.22
N ARG A 96 0.81 -42.79 -14.33
CA ARG A 96 2.08 -43.53 -14.30
C ARG A 96 2.29 -44.25 -12.97
N ASN A 97 1.91 -43.62 -11.86
CA ASN A 97 2.08 -44.17 -10.52
C ASN A 97 0.85 -44.95 -10.02
N ARG A 98 -0.13 -45.30 -10.87
CA ARG A 98 -1.38 -45.98 -10.45
C ARG A 98 -1.19 -47.21 -9.54
N ASP A 99 -0.08 -47.93 -9.72
CA ASP A 99 0.28 -49.15 -8.98
C ASP A 99 1.19 -48.88 -7.76
N ASN A 100 1.72 -47.65 -7.61
CA ASN A 100 2.47 -47.17 -6.45
C ASN A 100 1.63 -46.13 -5.69
N THR A 101 0.87 -46.60 -4.70
CA THR A 101 -0.06 -45.76 -3.93
C THR A 101 0.60 -44.52 -3.33
N ALA A 102 1.82 -44.65 -2.78
CA ALA A 102 2.51 -43.52 -2.16
C ALA A 102 2.83 -42.39 -3.15
N PHE A 103 3.34 -42.71 -4.33
CA PHE A 103 3.64 -41.69 -5.36
C PHE A 103 2.39 -41.22 -6.10
N ARG A 104 1.39 -42.08 -6.29
CA ARG A 104 0.09 -41.68 -6.85
C ARG A 104 -0.57 -40.60 -5.99
N ASP A 105 -0.62 -40.80 -4.68
CA ASP A 105 -1.29 -39.86 -3.77
C ASP A 105 -0.53 -38.53 -3.71
N LEU A 106 0.80 -38.55 -3.80
CA LEU A 106 1.61 -37.33 -3.97
C LEU A 106 1.37 -36.64 -5.32
N ALA A 107 1.23 -37.39 -6.42
CA ALA A 107 0.89 -36.81 -7.72
C ALA A 107 -0.50 -36.15 -7.70
N VAL A 108 -1.49 -36.75 -7.01
CA VAL A 108 -2.81 -36.14 -6.76
C VAL A 108 -2.66 -34.84 -5.96
N MET A 109 -1.88 -34.84 -4.88
CA MET A 109 -1.60 -33.63 -4.09
C MET A 109 -1.05 -32.50 -4.98
N TYR A 110 -0.08 -32.79 -5.84
CA TYR A 110 0.49 -31.82 -6.77
C TYR A 110 -0.55 -31.32 -7.78
N PHE A 111 -1.33 -32.22 -8.38
CA PHE A 111 -2.38 -31.86 -9.33
C PHE A 111 -3.41 -30.92 -8.69
N GLU A 112 -3.91 -31.24 -7.50
CA GLU A 112 -4.86 -30.40 -6.77
C GLU A 112 -4.25 -29.03 -6.42
N ARG A 113 -3.03 -29.01 -5.88
CA ARG A 113 -2.33 -27.78 -5.53
C ARG A 113 -2.12 -26.87 -6.75
N LEU A 114 -1.65 -27.41 -7.87
CA LEU A 114 -1.38 -26.63 -9.08
C LEU A 114 -2.67 -26.04 -9.67
N ASN A 115 -3.79 -26.78 -9.63
CA ASN A 115 -5.09 -26.25 -10.04
C ASN A 115 -5.57 -25.11 -9.10
N VAL A 116 -5.34 -25.21 -7.80
CA VAL A 116 -5.65 -24.12 -6.85
C VAL A 116 -4.78 -22.90 -7.13
N VAL A 117 -3.47 -23.09 -7.33
CA VAL A 117 -2.52 -22.02 -7.68
C VAL A 117 -2.95 -21.31 -8.98
N ARG A 118 -3.36 -22.08 -10.00
CA ARG A 118 -3.84 -21.53 -11.26
C ARG A 118 -5.08 -20.67 -11.07
N ARG A 119 -6.10 -21.20 -10.37
CA ARG A 119 -7.35 -20.47 -10.09
C ARG A 119 -7.08 -19.19 -9.30
N LEU A 120 -6.25 -19.26 -8.26
CA LEU A 120 -5.90 -18.09 -7.45
C LEU A 120 -5.26 -17.00 -8.32
N PHE A 121 -4.28 -17.37 -9.14
CA PHE A 121 -3.56 -16.42 -9.96
C PHE A 121 -4.44 -15.84 -11.08
N GLU A 122 -5.12 -16.67 -11.86
CA GLU A 122 -5.88 -16.27 -13.05
C GLU A 122 -7.24 -15.64 -12.69
N GLU A 123 -8.02 -16.30 -11.84
CA GLU A 123 -9.41 -15.90 -11.54
C GLU A 123 -9.48 -14.96 -10.32
N ASP A 124 -8.84 -15.31 -9.21
CA ASP A 124 -9.01 -14.58 -7.95
C ASP A 124 -8.20 -13.27 -7.91
N TYR A 125 -6.98 -13.29 -8.48
CA TYR A 125 -6.06 -12.14 -8.52
C TYR A 125 -5.96 -11.48 -9.90
N GLY A 126 -6.64 -12.00 -10.93
CA GLY A 126 -6.67 -11.40 -12.27
C GLY A 126 -5.29 -11.25 -12.91
N GLY A 127 -4.41 -12.23 -12.67
CA GLY A 127 -3.02 -12.23 -13.14
C GLY A 127 -2.07 -11.31 -12.37
N ASN A 128 -2.53 -10.57 -11.36
CA ASN A 128 -1.73 -9.58 -10.66
C ASN A 128 -1.59 -9.90 -9.16
N LEU A 129 -0.43 -10.49 -8.81
CA LEU A 129 -0.12 -10.88 -7.45
C LEU A 129 0.09 -9.71 -6.47
N LEU A 130 0.26 -8.47 -6.96
CA LEU A 130 0.36 -7.31 -6.07
C LEU A 130 -0.97 -6.92 -5.44
N LEU A 131 -2.09 -7.24 -6.09
CA LEU A 131 -3.42 -6.90 -5.59
C LEU A 131 -3.73 -7.49 -4.21
N PRO A 132 -3.55 -8.81 -3.97
CA PRO A 132 -3.74 -9.36 -2.64
C PRO A 132 -2.69 -8.82 -1.63
N ILE A 133 -1.46 -8.56 -2.06
CA ILE A 133 -0.41 -7.97 -1.20
C ILE A 133 -0.80 -6.55 -0.73
N GLN A 134 -1.26 -5.69 -1.65
CA GLN A 134 -1.79 -4.36 -1.33
C GLN A 134 -2.97 -4.45 -0.36
N SER A 135 -3.86 -5.44 -0.57
CA SER A 135 -5.01 -5.67 0.30
C SER A 135 -4.59 -6.03 1.73
N LEU A 136 -3.63 -6.96 1.87
CA LEU A 136 -3.04 -7.32 3.17
C LEU A 136 -2.32 -6.14 3.83
N GLN A 137 -1.65 -5.30 3.03
CA GLN A 137 -0.97 -4.12 3.53
C GLN A 137 -1.96 -3.05 4.04
N ALA A 138 -3.09 -2.87 3.36
CA ALA A 138 -4.13 -1.95 3.78
C ALA A 138 -4.89 -2.42 5.03
N LEU A 139 -5.01 -3.74 5.22
CA LEU A 139 -5.54 -4.33 6.45
C LEU A 139 -4.61 -4.15 7.67
N GLY A 140 -3.37 -3.66 7.46
CA GLY A 140 -2.40 -3.43 8.52
C GLY A 140 -1.72 -4.70 9.06
N VAL A 141 -1.97 -5.87 8.45
CA VAL A 141 -1.32 -7.13 8.82
C VAL A 141 0.03 -7.34 8.12
N LEU A 142 0.26 -6.61 7.02
CA LEU A 142 1.51 -6.62 6.28
C LEU A 142 2.09 -5.20 6.22
N GLU A 143 3.36 -5.04 6.55
CA GLU A 143 4.13 -3.85 6.19
C GLU A 143 4.97 -4.16 4.95
N VAL A 144 4.59 -3.63 3.80
CA VAL A 144 5.39 -3.77 2.58
C VAL A 144 6.43 -2.67 2.52
N ILE A 145 7.70 -3.02 2.32
CA ILE A 145 8.81 -2.08 2.11
C ILE A 145 9.47 -2.30 0.75
N THR A 146 10.30 -1.35 0.33
CA THR A 146 11.05 -1.43 -0.94
C THR A 146 12.52 -1.79 -0.71
N THR A 147 13.28 -1.93 -1.79
CA THR A 147 14.75 -1.97 -1.81
C THR A 147 15.29 -1.05 -2.92
N CYS A 148 16.60 -1.09 -3.17
CA CYS A 148 17.23 -0.38 -4.28
C CYS A 148 16.71 -0.86 -5.64
N ALA A 149 16.76 0.03 -6.63
CA ALA A 149 16.24 -0.13 -7.99
C ALA A 149 16.48 -1.52 -8.57
N THR A 150 17.72 -1.99 -8.58
CA THR A 150 18.08 -3.30 -9.14
C THR A 150 18.77 -4.17 -8.12
N HIS A 151 18.48 -3.94 -6.83
CA HIS A 151 19.20 -4.58 -5.73
C HIS A 151 20.73 -4.35 -5.83
N GLY A 152 21.14 -3.17 -6.28
CA GLY A 152 22.56 -2.86 -6.44
C GLY A 152 23.31 -2.70 -5.13
N TYR A 153 24.50 -3.31 -5.02
CA TYR A 153 25.28 -3.35 -3.78
C TYR A 153 25.94 -1.99 -3.47
N LEU A 154 25.22 -1.14 -2.72
CA LEU A 154 25.59 0.25 -2.42
C LEU A 154 27.03 0.45 -1.88
N PRO A 155 27.59 -0.42 -1.00
CA PRO A 155 28.94 -0.23 -0.46
C PRO A 155 30.05 -0.15 -1.51
N LEU A 156 29.85 -0.75 -2.68
CA LEU A 156 30.88 -0.83 -3.74
C LEU A 156 30.61 0.09 -4.93
N MET A 157 29.51 0.86 -4.90
CA MET A 157 29.27 1.92 -5.89
C MET A 157 30.22 3.08 -5.63
N GLN A 158 30.83 3.62 -6.68
CA GLN A 158 31.89 4.63 -6.56
C GLN A 158 31.31 6.03 -6.33
N THR A 159 30.24 6.37 -7.05
CA THR A 159 29.66 7.72 -7.04
C THR A 159 28.46 7.80 -6.10
N ARG A 160 28.23 8.99 -5.52
CA ARG A 160 27.05 9.25 -4.69
C ARG A 160 25.78 9.24 -5.54
N GLU A 161 25.91 9.69 -6.78
CA GLU A 161 24.85 9.77 -7.79
C GLU A 161 24.30 8.39 -8.15
N ALA A 162 25.17 7.38 -8.31
CA ALA A 162 24.76 5.99 -8.52
C ALA A 162 23.99 5.43 -7.31
N ARG A 163 24.50 5.65 -6.09
CA ARG A 163 23.80 5.24 -4.85
C ARG A 163 22.43 5.94 -4.73
N ARG A 164 22.37 7.25 -5.01
CA ARG A 164 21.13 8.03 -5.04
C ARG A 164 20.14 7.48 -6.06
N ALA A 165 20.60 7.18 -7.28
CA ALA A 165 19.75 6.64 -8.34
C ALA A 165 19.10 5.32 -7.93
N GLN A 166 19.87 4.43 -7.30
CA GLN A 166 19.38 3.16 -6.78
C GLN A 166 18.29 3.33 -5.70
N VAL A 167 18.51 4.22 -4.74
CA VAL A 167 17.52 4.48 -3.67
C VAL A 167 16.26 5.14 -4.23
N GLN A 168 16.41 6.22 -4.99
CA GLN A 168 15.29 7.01 -5.50
C GLN A 168 14.39 6.22 -6.44
N LEU A 169 14.96 5.52 -7.43
CA LEU A 169 14.17 4.73 -8.38
C LEU A 169 13.41 3.59 -7.66
N GLY A 170 14.01 3.01 -6.62
CA GLY A 170 13.33 2.03 -5.76
C GLY A 170 12.15 2.62 -4.99
N VAL A 171 12.25 3.87 -4.51
CA VAL A 171 11.17 4.60 -3.84
C VAL A 171 10.08 5.02 -4.84
N GLU A 172 10.45 5.57 -5.98
CA GLU A 172 9.51 6.02 -7.02
C GLU A 172 8.70 4.86 -7.58
N GLN A 173 9.34 3.72 -7.88
CA GLN A 173 8.63 2.54 -8.32
C GLN A 173 7.67 2.01 -7.24
N TYR A 174 8.09 2.02 -5.96
CA TYR A 174 7.19 1.65 -4.86
C TYR A 174 5.97 2.58 -4.79
N ILE A 175 6.16 3.90 -4.81
CA ILE A 175 5.06 4.88 -4.74
C ILE A 175 4.07 4.65 -5.88
N ARG A 176 4.57 4.45 -7.09
CA ARG A 176 3.73 4.18 -8.26
C ARG A 176 2.85 2.95 -8.07
N LEU A 177 3.38 1.91 -7.43
CA LEU A 177 2.73 0.60 -7.34
C LEU A 177 1.88 0.44 -6.09
N PHE A 178 2.23 1.09 -4.99
CA PHE A 178 1.55 0.96 -3.70
C PHE A 178 0.79 2.23 -3.29
N GLY A 179 0.88 3.31 -4.06
CA GLY A 179 0.15 4.58 -3.85
C GLY A 179 0.70 5.45 -2.72
N ARG A 180 1.76 5.01 -2.02
CA ARG A 180 2.31 5.70 -0.84
C ARG A 180 3.84 5.55 -0.76
N PRO A 181 4.56 6.44 -0.05
CA PRO A 181 5.98 6.24 0.21
C PRO A 181 6.23 5.06 1.14
N PRO A 182 7.32 4.29 0.93
CA PRO A 182 7.70 3.20 1.81
C PRO A 182 8.26 3.74 3.14
N ALA A 183 7.82 3.18 4.27
CA ALA A 183 8.31 3.60 5.59
C ALA A 183 9.74 3.13 5.88
N GLY A 184 10.12 1.96 5.34
CA GLY A 184 11.45 1.38 5.48
C GLY A 184 12.02 0.93 4.14
N MET A 185 13.31 0.59 4.14
CA MET A 185 14.00 0.05 2.98
C MET A 185 14.87 -1.14 3.40
N TRP A 186 14.78 -2.23 2.65
CA TRP A 186 15.79 -3.28 2.70
C TRP A 186 17.01 -2.81 1.91
N LEU A 187 18.15 -2.63 2.56
CA LEU A 187 19.39 -2.39 1.83
C LEU A 187 19.83 -3.71 1.18
N PRO A 188 20.21 -3.71 -0.11
CA PRO A 188 20.70 -4.92 -0.75
C PRO A 188 21.78 -5.58 0.09
N GLU A 189 21.49 -6.82 0.49
CA GLU A 189 22.39 -7.65 1.28
C GLU A 189 22.71 -7.13 2.69
N CYS A 190 21.83 -6.29 3.23
CA CYS A 190 22.10 -5.47 4.43
C CYS A 190 23.44 -4.70 4.31
N GLY A 191 23.86 -4.41 3.08
CA GLY A 191 25.14 -3.79 2.74
C GLY A 191 25.14 -2.32 3.14
N TYR A 192 25.83 -2.01 4.23
CA TYR A 192 25.93 -0.67 4.78
C TYR A 192 27.38 -0.22 4.91
N VAL A 193 27.60 1.06 4.58
CA VAL A 193 28.77 1.86 4.93
C VAL A 193 28.28 3.24 5.36
N PRO A 194 29.00 3.95 6.25
CA PRO A 194 28.62 5.29 6.70
C PRO A 194 28.29 6.25 5.54
N GLY A 195 27.20 7.00 5.68
CA GLY A 195 26.71 7.96 4.68
C GLY A 195 25.59 7.44 3.77
N ILE A 196 25.33 6.11 3.75
CA ILE A 196 24.15 5.58 3.05
C ILE A 196 22.85 6.09 3.68
N ASP A 197 22.82 6.22 5.02
CA ASP A 197 21.65 6.68 5.77
C ASP A 197 21.25 8.13 5.45
N GLU A 198 22.19 8.99 5.06
CA GLU A 198 21.90 10.35 4.58
C GLU A 198 21.09 10.31 3.28
N ILE A 199 21.46 9.41 2.35
CA ILE A 199 20.71 9.22 1.09
C ILE A 199 19.32 8.65 1.40
N LEU A 200 19.21 7.69 2.32
CA LEU A 200 17.90 7.16 2.75
C LEU A 200 17.00 8.27 3.31
N LYS A 201 17.56 9.18 4.12
CA LYS A 201 16.85 10.30 4.71
C LYS A 201 16.29 11.26 3.65
N GLU A 202 17.04 11.51 2.57
CA GLU A 202 16.61 12.38 1.46
C GLU A 202 15.31 11.90 0.79
N PHE A 203 15.04 10.59 0.83
CA PHE A 203 13.83 9.99 0.23
C PHE A 203 12.79 9.55 1.27
N GLY A 204 12.89 10.06 2.51
CA GLY A 204 11.88 9.84 3.54
C GLY A 204 11.86 8.43 4.14
N ILE A 205 12.90 7.62 3.90
CA ILE A 205 13.02 6.31 4.53
C ILE A 205 13.29 6.48 6.02
N ARG A 206 12.46 5.84 6.86
CA ARG A 206 12.55 5.98 8.32
C ARG A 206 13.41 4.91 8.96
N TYR A 207 13.54 3.74 8.34
CA TYR A 207 14.37 2.66 8.86
C TYR A 207 14.92 1.71 7.79
N PHE A 208 15.96 0.97 8.15
CA PHE A 208 16.54 -0.12 7.37
C PHE A 208 17.12 -1.22 8.28
N PHE A 209 17.67 -2.27 7.68
CA PHE A 209 18.24 -3.42 8.38
C PHE A 209 19.75 -3.52 8.16
N VAL A 210 20.46 -3.99 9.19
CA VAL A 210 21.89 -4.26 9.16
C VAL A 210 22.19 -5.60 9.83
N GLU A 211 23.37 -6.16 9.52
CA GLU A 211 23.86 -7.33 10.23
C GLU A 211 24.11 -7.03 11.72
N THR A 212 24.04 -8.06 12.56
CA THR A 212 24.28 -8.01 14.01
C THR A 212 25.51 -7.16 14.37
N HIS A 213 26.63 -7.39 13.69
CA HIS A 213 27.89 -6.69 13.98
C HIS A 213 27.91 -5.23 13.51
N GLY A 214 27.04 -4.84 12.56
CA GLY A 214 26.85 -3.44 12.18
C GLY A 214 26.32 -2.60 13.33
N ILE A 215 25.46 -3.19 14.18
CA ILE A 215 24.99 -2.58 15.43
C ILE A 215 26.04 -2.74 16.54
N THR A 216 26.50 -3.97 16.83
CA THR A 216 27.32 -4.20 18.03
C THR A 216 28.70 -3.54 17.98
N ASN A 217 29.22 -3.25 16.77
CA ASN A 217 30.47 -2.51 16.59
C ASN A 217 30.28 -1.00 16.38
N SER A 218 29.07 -0.47 16.58
CA SER A 218 28.78 0.96 16.45
C SER A 218 29.42 1.80 17.57
N SER A 219 29.53 3.12 17.32
CA SER A 219 30.11 4.08 18.26
C SER A 219 29.17 5.27 18.53
N PRO A 220 28.76 5.53 19.79
CA PRO A 220 29.07 4.74 20.99
C PRO A 220 28.42 3.35 20.97
N SER A 221 28.88 2.44 21.83
CA SER A 221 28.34 1.08 21.89
C SER A 221 26.82 1.07 22.16
N PRO A 222 26.06 0.19 21.51
CA PRO A 222 24.61 0.16 21.62
C PRO A 222 24.18 -0.40 22.98
N ARG A 223 23.35 0.35 23.71
CA ARG A 223 22.88 0.02 25.07
C ARG A 223 22.15 -1.33 25.13
N TYR A 224 21.41 -1.67 24.07
CA TYR A 224 20.54 -2.85 24.01
C TYR A 224 20.95 -3.87 22.94
N GLY A 225 22.17 -3.75 22.40
CA GLY A 225 22.60 -4.57 21.27
C GLY A 225 21.61 -4.44 20.10
N VAL A 226 21.20 -5.57 19.53
CA VAL A 226 20.23 -5.64 18.42
C VAL A 226 18.76 -5.66 18.86
N HIS A 227 18.48 -5.65 20.16
CA HIS A 227 17.13 -5.86 20.71
C HIS A 227 16.32 -4.56 20.88
N ALA A 228 16.86 -3.44 20.39
CA ALA A 228 16.18 -2.19 20.13
C ALA A 228 16.88 -1.52 18.92
N PRO A 229 16.18 -0.73 18.10
CA PRO A 229 16.81 -0.01 17.02
C PRO A 229 17.69 1.10 17.58
N VAL A 230 18.63 1.54 16.75
CA VAL A 230 19.44 2.73 16.96
C VAL A 230 19.14 3.74 15.87
N TYR A 231 19.34 5.03 16.15
CA TYR A 231 19.31 6.07 15.12
C TYR A 231 20.71 6.33 14.58
N CYS A 232 20.83 6.45 13.27
CA CYS A 232 21.98 7.10 12.65
C CYS A 232 21.96 8.61 12.97
N PRO A 233 23.08 9.35 12.81
CA PRO A 233 23.09 10.79 12.97
C PRO A 233 22.10 11.53 12.04
N SER A 234 21.79 10.95 10.87
CA SER A 234 20.76 11.43 9.94
C SER A 234 19.32 11.31 10.46
N GLY A 235 19.11 10.58 11.55
CA GLY A 235 17.79 10.28 12.14
C GLY A 235 17.07 9.08 11.53
N VAL A 236 17.68 8.35 10.59
CA VAL A 236 17.14 7.08 10.08
C VAL A 236 17.45 5.96 11.07
N ALA A 237 16.47 5.10 11.39
CA ALA A 237 16.67 3.98 12.31
C ALA A 237 17.33 2.78 11.62
N ALA A 238 18.19 2.07 12.34
CA ALA A 238 18.73 0.79 11.93
C ALA A 238 18.31 -0.32 12.90
N PHE A 239 17.78 -1.41 12.34
CA PHE A 239 17.45 -2.63 13.06
C PHE A 239 18.53 -3.69 12.80
N GLY A 240 19.07 -4.26 13.86
CA GLY A 240 20.03 -5.36 13.75
C GLY A 240 19.35 -6.70 13.64
N ARG A 241 19.88 -7.58 12.79
CA ARG A 241 19.50 -9.00 12.74
C ARG A 241 19.71 -9.67 14.10
N ASP A 242 18.74 -10.45 14.56
CA ASP A 242 18.90 -11.28 15.75
C ASP A 242 19.62 -12.61 15.42
N PRO A 243 20.78 -12.89 16.03
CA PRO A 243 21.57 -14.08 15.69
C PRO A 243 20.91 -15.40 16.13
N GLU A 244 20.11 -15.40 17.20
CA GLU A 244 19.50 -16.63 17.72
C GLU A 244 18.36 -17.14 16.83
N SER A 245 17.54 -16.24 16.31
CA SER A 245 16.47 -16.56 15.35
C SER A 245 17.04 -17.03 14.03
N SER A 246 18.08 -16.36 13.51
CA SER A 246 18.75 -16.81 12.29
C SER A 246 19.28 -18.23 12.44
N LYS A 247 19.98 -18.55 13.54
CA LYS A 247 20.55 -19.89 13.74
C LYS A 247 19.48 -21.00 13.71
N GLN A 248 18.32 -20.78 14.29
CA GLN A 248 17.28 -21.81 14.38
C GLN A 248 16.62 -22.15 13.03
N VAL A 249 16.71 -21.27 12.04
CA VAL A 249 16.10 -21.49 10.73
C VAL A 249 17.18 -21.72 9.65
N TRP A 250 18.23 -20.90 9.62
CA TRP A 250 19.26 -20.92 8.56
C TRP A 250 20.38 -21.95 8.76
N ASP A 251 20.56 -22.50 9.96
CA ASP A 251 21.66 -23.44 10.19
C ASP A 251 21.43 -24.74 9.41
N ARG A 252 22.39 -25.10 8.54
CA ARG A 252 22.28 -26.24 7.64
C ARG A 252 22.15 -27.59 8.35
N ASP A 253 22.76 -27.73 9.53
CA ASP A 253 22.80 -28.99 10.27
C ASP A 253 21.75 -29.08 11.38
N THR A 254 21.33 -27.93 11.93
CA THR A 254 20.49 -27.84 13.14
C THR A 254 19.21 -27.01 12.96
N GLY A 255 19.06 -26.31 11.83
CA GLY A 255 17.88 -25.52 11.51
C GLY A 255 16.69 -26.38 11.10
N TYR A 256 15.47 -25.85 11.28
CA TYR A 256 14.24 -26.58 10.96
C TYR A 256 14.17 -27.11 9.51
N PRO A 257 14.55 -26.36 8.46
CA PRO A 257 14.46 -26.84 7.07
C PRO A 257 15.18 -28.16 6.79
N GLY A 258 16.22 -28.50 7.57
CA GLY A 258 16.96 -29.76 7.45
C GLY A 258 16.25 -30.98 8.04
N ASN A 259 15.02 -30.84 8.55
CA ASN A 259 14.31 -31.93 9.22
C ASN A 259 14.06 -33.14 8.30
N PRO A 260 14.34 -34.38 8.74
CA PRO A 260 14.11 -35.58 7.94
C PRO A 260 12.70 -35.77 7.36
N PHE A 261 11.68 -35.15 7.96
CA PHE A 261 10.28 -35.26 7.53
C PHE A 261 9.90 -34.29 6.40
N TYR A 262 10.71 -33.26 6.13
CA TYR A 262 10.42 -32.26 5.08
C TYR A 262 10.79 -32.73 3.69
N ARG A 263 10.15 -32.11 2.68
CA ARG A 263 10.38 -32.39 1.25
C ARG A 263 11.85 -32.19 0.90
N GLU A 264 12.43 -33.15 0.19
CA GLU A 264 13.80 -33.06 -0.33
C GLU A 264 13.82 -32.13 -1.54
N PHE A 265 14.58 -31.04 -1.44
CA PHE A 265 14.71 -30.06 -2.52
C PHE A 265 15.48 -30.63 -3.72
N TYR A 266 16.54 -31.40 -3.50
CA TYR A 266 17.47 -31.81 -4.58
C TYR A 266 17.06 -33.08 -5.33
N ARG A 267 15.86 -33.64 -5.08
CA ARG A 267 15.38 -34.85 -5.76
C ARG A 267 14.05 -34.62 -6.46
N ASP A 268 14.14 -34.43 -7.76
CA ASP A 268 13.03 -34.06 -8.64
C ASP A 268 12.89 -35.06 -9.78
N ILE A 269 11.65 -35.29 -10.24
CA ILE A 269 11.39 -36.21 -11.36
C ILE A 269 12.09 -35.77 -12.65
N GLY A 270 12.44 -34.48 -12.79
CA GLY A 270 13.21 -33.92 -13.89
C GLY A 270 14.60 -34.55 -14.09
N TYR A 271 15.15 -35.17 -13.04
CA TYR A 271 16.41 -35.92 -13.11
C TYR A 271 16.20 -37.43 -13.02
N ASP A 272 15.09 -37.91 -12.45
CA ASP A 272 14.81 -39.33 -12.25
C ASP A 272 14.16 -40.01 -13.47
N LEU A 273 13.37 -39.29 -14.28
CA LEU A 273 12.58 -39.86 -15.38
C LEU A 273 13.24 -39.71 -16.77
N ASP A 274 12.70 -40.45 -17.73
CA ASP A 274 13.13 -40.42 -19.13
C ASP A 274 12.89 -39.05 -19.79
N LEU A 275 13.82 -38.61 -20.63
CA LEU A 275 13.75 -37.31 -21.31
C LEU A 275 12.56 -37.21 -22.27
N ASP A 276 12.25 -38.27 -23.01
CA ASP A 276 11.16 -38.25 -24.02
C ASP A 276 9.80 -38.10 -23.33
N TYR A 277 9.66 -38.66 -22.12
CA TYR A 277 8.46 -38.49 -21.30
C TYR A 277 8.32 -37.06 -20.77
N LEU A 278 9.42 -36.44 -20.36
CA LEU A 278 9.44 -35.10 -19.76
C LEU A 278 9.50 -33.95 -20.79
N ALA A 279 9.83 -34.25 -22.05
CA ALA A 279 10.07 -33.26 -23.10
C ALA A 279 9.01 -32.13 -23.18
N PRO A 280 7.69 -32.37 -23.01
CA PRO A 280 6.69 -31.30 -23.04
C PRO A 280 6.83 -30.24 -21.93
N CYS A 281 7.58 -30.52 -20.86
CA CYS A 281 7.72 -29.67 -19.69
C CYS A 281 9.16 -29.15 -19.48
N LEU A 282 10.11 -29.66 -20.27
CA LEU A 282 11.52 -29.27 -20.22
C LEU A 282 11.84 -28.11 -21.18
N PRO A 283 12.74 -27.20 -20.80
CA PRO A 283 13.27 -26.18 -21.71
C PRO A 283 13.87 -26.80 -22.96
N GLY A 284 13.48 -26.29 -24.13
CA GLY A 284 13.91 -26.82 -25.44
C GLY A 284 13.52 -28.28 -25.71
N GLY A 285 12.73 -28.91 -24.83
CA GLY A 285 12.33 -30.32 -24.91
C GLY A 285 13.41 -31.33 -24.53
N ASN A 286 14.62 -30.90 -24.14
CA ASN A 286 15.75 -31.82 -23.93
C ASN A 286 16.72 -31.42 -22.79
N ILE A 287 16.55 -30.25 -22.17
CA ILE A 287 17.43 -29.81 -21.08
C ILE A 287 16.83 -30.25 -19.75
N ARG A 288 17.55 -31.09 -18.99
CA ARG A 288 17.12 -31.49 -17.64
C ARG A 288 17.13 -30.29 -16.70
N CYS A 289 16.04 -30.12 -15.96
CA CYS A 289 15.89 -29.14 -14.91
C CYS A 289 14.88 -29.65 -13.88
N ASP A 290 14.73 -28.94 -12.76
CA ASP A 290 13.64 -29.20 -11.84
C ASP A 290 12.28 -28.98 -12.51
N THR A 291 11.34 -29.89 -12.26
CA THR A 291 9.95 -29.79 -12.66
C THR A 291 9.07 -29.20 -11.56
N GLY A 292 9.51 -29.25 -10.30
CA GLY A 292 8.73 -28.89 -9.11
C GLY A 292 7.96 -30.07 -8.50
N ILE A 293 7.87 -31.20 -9.20
CA ILE A 293 7.27 -32.44 -8.70
C ILE A 293 8.37 -33.28 -8.04
N LYS A 294 8.37 -33.31 -6.71
CA LYS A 294 9.42 -33.91 -5.87
C LYS A 294 8.77 -34.88 -4.88
N TYR A 295 9.05 -36.19 -5.01
CA TYR A 295 8.34 -37.24 -4.25
C TYR A 295 9.02 -37.69 -2.97
N TYR A 296 10.16 -37.12 -2.63
CA TYR A 296 11.01 -37.64 -1.56
C TYR A 296 11.11 -36.64 -0.40
N ARG A 297 11.36 -37.17 0.81
CA ARG A 297 11.70 -36.39 2.00
C ARG A 297 13.20 -36.47 2.29
N ILE A 298 13.72 -35.52 3.07
CA ILE A 298 15.14 -35.42 3.41
C ILE A 298 15.69 -36.73 3.98
N THR A 299 14.92 -37.46 4.80
CA THR A 299 15.23 -38.80 5.35
C THR A 299 16.42 -38.87 6.31
N GLY A 300 17.58 -38.38 5.91
CA GLY A 300 18.84 -38.40 6.65
C GLY A 300 20.03 -38.08 5.74
N LYS A 301 21.25 -38.23 6.27
CA LYS A 301 22.49 -38.01 5.51
C LYS A 301 22.77 -39.24 4.62
N GLY A 302 22.43 -39.19 3.33
CA GLY A 302 22.67 -40.27 2.35
C GLY A 302 21.87 -40.12 1.04
N HIS A 303 22.12 -41.00 0.06
CA HIS A 303 21.43 -41.00 -1.24
C HIS A 303 20.07 -41.70 -1.22
N ASN A 304 19.84 -42.60 -0.27
CA ASN A 304 18.56 -43.29 -0.12
C ASN A 304 17.55 -42.36 0.56
N LYS A 305 16.59 -41.87 -0.23
CA LYS A 305 15.49 -41.05 0.28
C LYS A 305 14.19 -41.85 0.26
N GLU A 306 13.40 -41.68 1.30
CA GLU A 306 12.05 -42.25 1.44
C GLU A 306 11.01 -41.31 0.82
N SER A 307 9.80 -41.84 0.59
CA SER A 307 8.68 -41.05 0.07
C SER A 307 8.29 -39.93 1.02
N TYR A 308 7.96 -38.77 0.45
CA TYR A 308 7.43 -37.63 1.18
C TYR A 308 6.04 -37.95 1.75
N GLN A 309 5.78 -37.47 2.98
CA GLN A 309 4.54 -37.74 3.71
C GLN A 309 3.96 -36.40 4.20
N PRO A 310 3.07 -35.76 3.43
CA PRO A 310 2.62 -34.39 3.70
C PRO A 310 2.03 -34.20 5.10
N GLY A 311 1.24 -35.15 5.60
CA GLY A 311 0.64 -35.06 6.93
C GLY A 311 1.67 -35.09 8.07
N LEU A 312 2.78 -35.83 7.95
CA LEU A 312 3.85 -35.80 8.94
C LEU A 312 4.64 -34.49 8.88
N ALA A 313 4.88 -33.99 7.67
CA ALA A 313 5.58 -32.74 7.45
C ALA A 313 4.79 -31.54 8.01
N GLU A 314 3.47 -31.52 7.83
CA GLU A 314 2.57 -30.51 8.41
C GLU A 314 2.59 -30.55 9.95
N GLN A 315 2.47 -31.73 10.54
CA GLN A 315 2.59 -31.90 12.00
C GLN A 315 3.93 -31.39 12.51
N ARG A 316 5.02 -31.69 11.79
CA ARG A 316 6.35 -31.23 12.16
C ARG A 316 6.50 -29.71 12.04
N ALA A 317 5.99 -29.09 10.98
CA ALA A 317 5.97 -27.63 10.81
C ALA A 317 5.25 -26.92 11.96
N ASN A 318 4.13 -27.45 12.44
CA ASN A 318 3.45 -26.91 13.63
C ASN A 318 4.30 -27.03 14.90
N MET A 319 4.93 -28.19 15.13
CA MET A 319 5.83 -28.39 16.28
C MET A 319 7.02 -27.42 16.25
N ASP A 320 7.64 -27.24 15.08
CA ASP A 320 8.79 -26.35 14.89
C ASP A 320 8.39 -24.88 15.04
N ALA A 321 7.20 -24.49 14.60
CA ALA A 321 6.68 -23.13 14.79
C ALA A 321 6.46 -22.80 16.27
N ARG A 322 5.86 -23.73 17.02
CA ARG A 322 5.68 -23.57 18.48
C ARG A 322 7.01 -23.56 19.22
N ASN A 323 7.96 -24.39 18.80
CA ASN A 323 9.31 -24.38 19.36
C ASN A 323 10.00 -23.02 19.13
N PHE A 324 9.90 -22.45 17.93
CA PHE A 324 10.43 -21.13 17.65
C PHE A 324 9.76 -20.05 18.52
N ALA A 325 8.42 -20.05 18.62
CA ALA A 325 7.69 -19.11 19.46
C ALA A 325 8.09 -19.22 20.93
N PHE A 326 8.22 -20.44 21.47
CA PHE A 326 8.69 -20.70 22.83
C PHE A 326 10.10 -20.14 23.07
N ASN A 327 11.05 -20.44 22.19
CA ASN A 327 12.44 -19.99 22.34
C ASN A 327 12.55 -18.46 22.26
N ARG A 328 11.80 -17.82 21.36
CA ARG A 328 11.71 -16.35 21.28
C ARG A 328 11.03 -15.75 22.52
N GLY A 329 10.02 -16.42 23.06
CA GLY A 329 9.38 -16.04 24.32
C GLY A 329 10.37 -16.00 25.48
N GLU A 330 11.14 -17.07 25.66
CA GLU A 330 12.17 -17.15 26.71
C GLU A 330 13.27 -16.09 26.51
N GLN A 331 13.70 -15.83 25.27
CA GLN A 331 14.64 -14.77 24.93
C GLN A 331 14.08 -13.38 25.31
N LEU A 332 12.85 -13.06 24.90
CA LEU A 332 12.20 -11.79 25.18
C LEU A 332 11.96 -11.58 26.68
N LYS A 333 11.57 -12.63 27.40
CA LYS A 333 11.40 -12.61 28.85
C LYS A 333 12.71 -12.32 29.59
N TYR A 334 13.81 -12.95 29.17
CA TYR A 334 15.13 -12.70 29.72
C TYR A 334 15.58 -11.24 29.49
N LEU A 335 15.34 -10.71 28.30
CA LEU A 335 15.71 -9.35 27.91
C LEU A 335 14.83 -8.28 28.57
N SER A 336 13.52 -8.53 28.68
CA SER A 336 12.57 -7.58 29.28
C SER A 336 12.88 -7.28 30.75
N GLY A 337 13.55 -8.19 31.47
CA GLY A 337 14.02 -7.95 32.84
C GLY A 337 15.25 -7.05 32.94
N ARG A 338 15.88 -6.69 31.82
CA ARG A 338 17.15 -5.94 31.74
C ARG A 338 17.07 -4.65 30.92
N MET A 339 15.90 -4.35 30.36
CA MET A 339 15.66 -3.20 29.50
C MET A 339 14.59 -2.31 30.14
N ASP A 340 14.70 -1.00 29.95
CA ASP A 340 13.66 -0.03 30.36
C ASP A 340 12.47 0.04 29.39
N ARG A 341 12.46 -0.84 28.40
CA ARG A 341 11.42 -0.99 27.37
C ARG A 341 11.28 -2.45 26.99
N LYS A 342 10.18 -2.78 26.31
CA LYS A 342 9.99 -4.13 25.78
C LYS A 342 10.96 -4.40 24.63
N PRO A 343 11.73 -5.50 24.65
CA PRO A 343 12.67 -5.84 23.59
C PRO A 343 11.94 -6.17 22.28
N ILE A 344 12.66 -6.02 21.17
CA ILE A 344 12.24 -6.52 19.85
C ILE A 344 13.28 -7.52 19.33
N VAL A 345 12.81 -8.65 18.81
CA VAL A 345 13.62 -9.60 18.02
C VAL A 345 13.28 -9.40 16.55
N VAL A 346 14.27 -9.04 15.75
CA VAL A 346 14.13 -8.87 14.30
C VAL A 346 14.69 -10.09 13.60
N ALA A 347 13.82 -10.83 12.92
CA ALA A 347 14.11 -12.09 12.28
C ALA A 347 13.92 -11.98 10.76
N PRO A 348 14.95 -11.52 10.02
CA PRO A 348 14.94 -11.40 8.57
C PRO A 348 15.34 -12.70 7.87
N TYR A 349 14.65 -13.01 6.77
CA TYR A 349 14.87 -14.19 5.92
C TYR A 349 14.57 -13.85 4.46
N ASP A 350 15.21 -14.54 3.53
CA ASP A 350 14.75 -14.56 2.14
C ASP A 350 13.35 -15.15 2.07
N ALA A 351 12.47 -14.54 1.28
CA ALA A 351 11.08 -15.00 1.18
C ALA A 351 11.02 -16.40 0.56
N GLU A 352 11.86 -16.66 -0.44
CA GLU A 352 11.96 -17.92 -1.19
C GLU A 352 12.42 -19.09 -0.30
N LEU A 353 12.97 -18.80 0.90
CA LEU A 353 13.13 -19.83 1.92
C LEU A 353 11.81 -20.52 2.22
N PHE A 354 10.72 -19.75 2.33
CA PHE A 354 9.40 -20.25 2.71
C PHE A 354 8.60 -20.71 1.49
N GLY A 355 8.77 -21.99 1.14
CA GLY A 355 7.94 -22.71 0.20
C GLY A 355 8.72 -23.26 -0.99
N HIS A 356 9.77 -22.56 -1.43
CA HIS A 356 10.65 -23.03 -2.48
C HIS A 356 11.78 -23.90 -1.90
N TRP A 357 12.73 -23.31 -1.16
CA TRP A 357 13.82 -24.07 -0.54
C TRP A 357 13.34 -24.98 0.60
N TRP A 358 12.45 -24.46 1.46
CA TRP A 358 11.76 -25.21 2.49
C TRP A 358 10.27 -25.27 2.19
N TYR A 359 9.83 -26.40 1.62
CA TYR A 359 8.47 -26.56 1.08
C TYR A 359 7.35 -26.27 2.08
N GLU A 360 7.55 -26.63 3.34
CA GLU A 360 6.59 -26.47 4.42
C GLU A 360 6.71 -25.09 5.10
N GLY A 361 7.60 -24.21 4.63
CA GLY A 361 7.82 -22.89 5.20
C GLY A 361 6.56 -22.02 5.35
N PRO A 362 5.65 -21.93 4.35
CA PRO A 362 4.41 -21.18 4.50
C PRO A 362 3.50 -21.76 5.59
N ILE A 363 3.45 -23.09 5.71
CA ILE A 363 2.71 -23.80 6.77
C ILE A 363 3.33 -23.51 8.14
N TRP A 364 4.66 -23.54 8.25
CA TRP A 364 5.36 -23.18 9.49
C TRP A 364 5.08 -21.73 9.88
N LEU A 365 5.13 -20.80 8.93
CA LEU A 365 4.90 -19.37 9.19
C LEU A 365 3.46 -19.10 9.61
N GLU A 366 2.49 -19.79 8.99
CA GLU A 366 1.08 -19.77 9.42
C GLU A 366 0.95 -20.22 10.88
N ASN A 367 1.55 -21.37 11.23
CA ASN A 367 1.50 -21.90 12.59
C ASN A 367 2.24 -21.02 13.60
N LEU A 368 3.31 -20.32 13.19
CA LEU A 368 4.04 -19.38 14.05
C LEU A 368 3.15 -18.18 14.39
N CYS A 369 2.44 -17.63 13.40
CA CYS A 369 1.50 -16.53 13.64
C CYS A 369 0.41 -16.95 14.63
N ARG A 370 -0.16 -18.15 14.45
CA ARG A 370 -1.16 -18.71 15.39
C ARG A 370 -0.59 -18.93 16.79
N ALA A 371 0.63 -19.45 16.89
CA ALA A 371 1.29 -19.68 18.17
C ALA A 371 1.51 -18.36 18.93
N CYS A 372 1.95 -17.29 18.24
CA CYS A 372 2.13 -15.97 18.84
C CYS A 372 0.79 -15.34 19.28
N ASP A 373 -0.25 -15.44 18.47
CA ASP A 373 -1.58 -14.85 18.75
C ASP A 373 -2.25 -15.45 20.00
N THR A 374 -1.93 -16.70 20.36
CA THR A 374 -2.42 -17.32 21.60
C THR A 374 -1.98 -16.57 22.87
N GLY A 375 -0.87 -15.82 22.79
CA GLY A 375 -0.24 -15.15 23.93
C GLY A 375 0.46 -16.09 24.92
N GLU A 376 0.43 -17.41 24.69
CA GLU A 376 1.00 -18.44 25.58
C GLU A 376 2.50 -18.20 25.87
N TYR A 377 3.24 -17.80 24.84
CA TYR A 377 4.70 -17.64 24.89
C TYR A 377 5.17 -16.22 25.22
N GLY A 378 4.26 -15.28 25.53
CA GLY A 378 4.64 -13.89 25.80
C GLY A 378 5.18 -13.10 24.59
N VAL A 379 5.08 -13.65 23.37
CA VAL A 379 5.54 -13.02 22.12
C VAL A 379 4.39 -12.28 21.45
N LYS A 380 4.57 -10.99 21.12
CA LYS A 380 3.65 -10.24 20.25
C LYS A 380 4.31 -9.93 18.91
N MET A 381 3.68 -10.28 17.80
CA MET A 381 4.21 -9.88 16.49
C MET A 381 4.01 -8.37 16.28
N THR A 382 4.98 -7.72 15.65
CA THR A 382 4.92 -6.31 15.26
C THR A 382 5.69 -6.08 13.96
N THR A 383 5.62 -4.86 13.44
CA THR A 383 6.48 -4.42 12.35
C THR A 383 7.47 -3.35 12.85
N PRO A 384 8.61 -3.14 12.19
CA PRO A 384 9.57 -2.12 12.59
C PRO A 384 8.94 -0.71 12.60
N ALA A 385 8.05 -0.39 11.65
CA ALA A 385 7.34 0.89 11.66
C ALA A 385 6.46 1.09 12.89
N ASN A 386 5.70 0.06 13.28
CA ASN A 386 4.84 0.11 14.45
C ASN A 386 5.68 0.23 15.73
N TYR A 387 6.78 -0.50 15.82
CA TYR A 387 7.68 -0.45 16.97
C TYR A 387 8.35 0.93 17.15
N LEU A 388 8.71 1.60 16.06
CA LEU A 388 9.19 3.00 16.11
C LEU A 388 8.07 3.98 16.51
N GLY A 389 6.81 3.68 16.16
CA GLY A 389 5.66 4.45 16.61
C GLY A 389 5.40 4.32 18.12
N ASP A 390 5.55 3.10 18.66
CA ASP A 390 5.42 2.82 20.09
C ASP A 390 6.57 3.45 20.92
N TYR A 391 7.76 3.57 20.32
CA TYR A 391 8.97 4.02 20.99
C TYR A 391 9.81 4.96 20.13
N MET A 392 9.53 6.25 20.25
CA MET A 392 10.17 7.30 19.45
C MET A 392 11.61 7.60 19.89
N ASP A 393 11.95 7.37 21.16
CA ASP A 393 13.30 7.61 21.67
C ASP A 393 14.22 6.40 21.45
N ASN A 394 15.27 6.58 20.63
CA ASN A 394 16.27 5.55 20.36
C ASN A 394 17.69 6.13 20.42
N GLN A 395 18.67 5.31 20.80
CA GLN A 395 20.05 5.76 20.93
C GLN A 395 20.62 6.15 19.58
N VAL A 396 21.27 7.32 19.51
CA VAL A 396 22.01 7.75 18.31
C VAL A 396 23.41 7.12 18.32
N VAL A 397 23.80 6.46 17.22
CA VAL A 397 25.12 5.83 17.04
C VAL A 397 25.66 6.05 15.63
N ASN A 398 26.98 6.00 15.49
CA ASN A 398 27.65 5.83 14.20
C ASN A 398 27.75 4.34 13.91
N LEU A 399 26.99 3.87 12.93
CA LEU A 399 26.97 2.46 12.53
C LEU A 399 28.29 2.02 11.90
N ALA A 400 28.66 0.76 12.16
CA ALA A 400 29.80 0.14 11.50
C ALA A 400 29.40 -0.36 10.11
N ALA A 401 30.37 -0.42 9.19
CA ALA A 401 30.17 -1.08 7.91
C ALA A 401 29.84 -2.56 8.12
N SER A 402 28.90 -3.10 7.36
CA SER A 402 28.45 -4.48 7.48
C SER A 402 27.72 -4.96 6.23
N SER A 403 27.63 -6.27 6.07
CA SER A 403 26.64 -6.95 5.25
C SER A 403 26.21 -8.24 5.95
N TRP A 404 25.09 -8.82 5.52
CA TRP A 404 24.67 -10.14 6.02
C TRP A 404 25.30 -11.32 5.26
N GLY A 405 26.18 -11.05 4.30
CA GLY A 405 26.85 -12.06 3.47
C GLY A 405 28.01 -12.77 4.17
N GLU A 406 28.66 -13.69 3.46
CA GLU A 406 29.83 -14.43 3.96
C GLU A 406 30.91 -13.46 4.49
N GLY A 407 31.36 -13.70 5.73
CA GLY A 407 32.35 -12.86 6.40
C GLY A 407 31.82 -11.53 6.95
N GLY A 408 30.54 -11.19 6.75
CA GLY A 408 29.89 -10.01 7.31
C GLY A 408 30.22 -8.68 6.61
N TYR A 409 30.94 -8.72 5.49
CA TYR A 409 31.38 -7.51 4.77
C TYR A 409 31.23 -7.71 3.26
N ASN A 410 32.19 -7.23 2.46
CA ASN A 410 32.05 -7.20 1.01
C ASN A 410 32.48 -8.50 0.30
N LEU A 411 32.95 -9.53 1.01
CA LEU A 411 33.68 -10.68 0.43
C LEU A 411 32.90 -11.44 -0.66
N VAL A 412 31.58 -11.53 -0.54
CA VAL A 412 30.74 -12.19 -1.54
C VAL A 412 30.77 -11.43 -2.87
N TRP A 413 30.65 -10.10 -2.82
CA TRP A 413 30.55 -9.25 -4.00
C TRP A 413 31.90 -8.75 -4.51
N LEU A 414 32.93 -8.69 -3.65
CA LEU A 414 34.30 -8.28 -4.02
C LEU A 414 35.32 -9.33 -3.62
N ASN A 415 35.72 -10.15 -4.59
CA ASN A 415 36.78 -11.15 -4.46
C ASN A 415 37.38 -11.48 -5.85
N PRO A 416 38.46 -12.29 -5.94
CA PRO A 416 39.15 -12.55 -7.21
C PRO A 416 38.31 -13.17 -8.34
N THR A 417 37.12 -13.74 -8.07
CA THR A 417 36.26 -14.29 -9.13
C THR A 417 35.39 -13.23 -9.81
N ASN A 418 35.12 -12.12 -9.12
CA ASN A 418 34.18 -11.08 -9.59
C ASN A 418 34.74 -9.65 -9.53
N ASP A 419 35.96 -9.42 -9.03
CA ASP A 419 36.58 -8.09 -8.96
C ASP A 419 36.67 -7.35 -10.31
N TRP A 420 36.81 -8.10 -11.41
CA TRP A 420 36.89 -7.59 -12.78
C TRP A 420 35.66 -6.79 -13.21
N ILE A 421 34.50 -6.99 -12.59
CA ILE A 421 33.25 -6.29 -12.96
C ILE A 421 33.34 -4.79 -12.65
N TYR A 422 34.00 -4.43 -11.54
CA TYR A 422 33.89 -3.09 -10.95
C TYR A 422 34.55 -2.03 -11.81
N ARG A 423 35.67 -2.33 -12.48
CA ARG A 423 36.30 -1.37 -13.41
C ARG A 423 35.36 -0.95 -14.55
N HIS A 424 34.44 -1.83 -14.95
CA HIS A 424 33.48 -1.56 -16.02
C HIS A 424 32.29 -0.76 -15.48
N ILE A 425 31.74 -1.18 -14.34
CA ILE A 425 30.63 -0.48 -13.67
C ILE A 425 31.06 0.93 -13.25
N HIS A 426 32.20 1.10 -12.58
CA HIS A 426 32.69 2.42 -12.13
C HIS A 426 32.97 3.38 -13.29
N ARG A 427 33.47 2.86 -14.43
CA ARG A 427 33.63 3.66 -15.65
C ARG A 427 32.28 4.11 -16.20
N ALA A 428 31.29 3.22 -16.24
CA ALA A 428 29.94 3.54 -16.69
C ALA A 428 29.23 4.51 -15.72
N GLU A 429 29.42 4.37 -14.41
CA GLU A 429 28.93 5.32 -13.39
C GLU A 429 29.46 6.73 -13.66
N THR A 430 30.77 6.88 -13.79
CA THR A 430 31.40 8.17 -14.06
C THR A 430 30.91 8.76 -15.38
N ALA A 431 30.86 7.94 -16.44
CA ALA A 431 30.37 8.37 -17.76
C ALA A 431 28.91 8.81 -17.71
N MET A 432 28.04 8.10 -16.99
CA MET A 432 26.62 8.47 -16.89
C MET A 432 26.43 9.80 -16.16
N VAL A 433 27.21 10.05 -15.10
CA VAL A 433 27.23 11.35 -14.41
C VAL A 433 27.65 12.47 -15.36
N ASP A 434 28.72 12.28 -16.12
CA ASP A 434 29.20 13.28 -17.08
C ASP A 434 28.19 13.51 -18.22
N LEU A 435 27.58 12.45 -18.74
CA LEU A 435 26.51 12.55 -19.74
C LEU A 435 25.29 13.32 -19.20
N ALA A 436 24.89 13.07 -17.95
CA ALA A 436 23.79 13.79 -17.33
C ALA A 436 24.10 15.29 -17.15
N ASP A 437 25.33 15.63 -16.76
CA ASP A 437 25.76 17.03 -16.60
C ASP A 437 25.94 17.76 -17.94
N LEU A 438 26.41 17.08 -18.99
CA LEU A 438 26.59 17.65 -20.33
C LEU A 438 25.25 17.90 -21.04
N HIS A 439 24.22 17.16 -20.68
CA HIS A 439 22.91 17.23 -21.30
C HIS A 439 21.81 17.56 -20.27
N PRO A 440 21.79 18.73 -19.63
CA PRO A 440 20.82 19.02 -18.55
C PRO A 440 19.36 19.21 -19.03
N ALA A 441 19.15 19.47 -20.32
CA ALA A 441 17.85 19.78 -20.90
C ALA A 441 17.55 18.94 -22.16
N ALA A 442 17.99 17.68 -22.21
CA ALA A 442 17.74 16.84 -23.38
C ALA A 442 16.24 16.60 -23.61
N GLY A 443 15.83 16.69 -24.87
CA GLY A 443 14.49 16.33 -25.34
C GLY A 443 14.54 15.26 -26.43
N GLY A 444 13.37 14.76 -26.84
CA GLY A 444 13.25 13.83 -27.97
C GLY A 444 14.10 12.56 -27.82
N ALA A 445 14.74 12.14 -28.93
CA ALA A 445 15.53 10.92 -29.01
C ALA A 445 16.76 10.92 -28.08
N VAL A 446 17.38 12.09 -27.83
CA VAL A 446 18.53 12.21 -26.91
C VAL A 446 18.14 11.85 -25.48
N ARG A 447 16.98 12.33 -25.01
CA ARG A 447 16.46 11.99 -23.68
C ARG A 447 16.14 10.51 -23.55
N ARG A 448 15.51 9.93 -24.57
CA ARG A 448 15.22 8.48 -24.61
C ARG A 448 16.50 7.66 -24.53
N LEU A 449 17.53 8.01 -25.31
CA LEU A 449 18.83 7.36 -25.30
C LEU A 449 19.48 7.44 -23.92
N LEU A 450 19.54 8.63 -23.31
CA LEU A 450 20.12 8.82 -21.97
C LEU A 450 19.36 8.05 -20.89
N ASN A 451 18.03 8.00 -20.98
CA ASN A 451 17.20 7.19 -20.10
C ASN A 451 17.51 5.70 -20.26
N GLN A 452 17.65 5.21 -21.49
CA GLN A 452 18.00 3.82 -21.73
C GLN A 452 19.42 3.51 -21.23
N ALA A 453 20.40 4.39 -21.46
CA ALA A 453 21.75 4.23 -20.89
C ALA A 453 21.71 4.17 -19.36
N ALA A 454 20.92 5.03 -18.69
CA ALA A 454 20.74 4.96 -17.25
C ALA A 454 20.10 3.62 -16.80
N ARG A 455 19.16 3.05 -17.57
CA ARG A 455 18.59 1.71 -17.31
C ARG A 455 19.62 0.60 -17.43
N GLU A 456 20.43 0.62 -18.49
CA GLU A 456 21.52 -0.36 -18.67
C GLU A 456 22.50 -0.32 -17.50
N LEU A 457 22.86 0.88 -17.03
CA LEU A 457 23.75 1.03 -15.88
C LEU A 457 23.15 0.43 -14.61
N VAL A 458 21.89 0.76 -14.26
CA VAL A 458 21.29 0.18 -13.04
C VAL A 458 21.14 -1.34 -13.17
N LEU A 459 20.81 -1.88 -14.35
CA LEU A 459 20.74 -3.33 -14.56
C LEU A 459 22.11 -4.02 -14.40
N ALA A 460 23.19 -3.41 -14.88
CA ALA A 460 24.55 -3.91 -14.69
C ALA A 460 25.00 -3.88 -13.21
N GLN A 461 24.43 -2.99 -12.41
CA GLN A 461 24.77 -2.81 -10.99
C GLN A 461 24.14 -3.82 -10.02
N SER A 462 23.23 -4.70 -10.49
CA SER A 462 22.59 -5.72 -9.64
C SER A 462 23.62 -6.57 -8.90
N SER A 463 23.42 -6.76 -7.59
CA SER A 463 24.33 -7.56 -6.75
C SER A 463 24.33 -9.05 -7.12
N ASP A 464 23.23 -9.51 -7.73
CA ASP A 464 22.99 -10.90 -8.11
C ASP A 464 24.07 -11.43 -9.03
N TRP A 465 24.59 -10.62 -9.94
CA TRP A 465 25.61 -11.07 -10.90
C TRP A 465 26.90 -11.47 -10.19
N ALA A 466 27.37 -10.64 -9.26
CA ALA A 466 28.57 -10.95 -8.47
C ALA A 466 28.33 -12.15 -7.54
N PHE A 467 27.12 -12.27 -6.98
CA PHE A 467 26.70 -13.39 -6.14
C PHE A 467 26.67 -14.72 -6.91
N ILE A 468 26.06 -14.76 -8.10
CA ILE A 468 25.96 -15.94 -8.97
C ILE A 468 27.36 -16.39 -9.41
N ILE A 469 28.25 -15.45 -9.74
CA ILE A 469 29.65 -15.76 -10.08
C ILE A 469 30.36 -16.41 -8.88
N LYS A 470 30.20 -15.86 -7.68
CA LYS A 470 30.82 -16.37 -6.44
C LYS A 470 30.29 -17.75 -6.05
N THR A 471 29.00 -18.01 -6.23
CA THR A 471 28.34 -19.28 -5.85
C THR A 471 28.43 -20.38 -6.92
N ALA A 472 28.93 -20.06 -8.11
CA ALA A 472 29.17 -20.98 -9.21
C ALA A 472 27.91 -21.71 -9.73
N THR A 473 26.75 -21.04 -9.72
CA THR A 473 25.48 -21.61 -10.17
C THR A 473 25.23 -21.38 -11.67
N ALA A 474 25.04 -20.13 -12.10
CA ALA A 474 24.76 -19.73 -13.49
C ALA A 474 25.80 -18.70 -14.00
N VAL A 475 27.09 -19.02 -13.84
CA VAL A 475 28.21 -18.08 -14.08
C VAL A 475 28.19 -17.50 -15.49
N GLN A 476 27.98 -18.33 -16.51
CA GLN A 476 27.97 -17.87 -17.91
C GLN A 476 26.86 -16.84 -18.16
N TYR A 477 25.66 -17.10 -17.63
CA TYR A 477 24.54 -16.18 -17.72
C TYR A 477 24.85 -14.84 -17.01
N ALA A 478 25.35 -14.87 -15.78
CA ALA A 478 25.71 -13.64 -15.05
C ALA A 478 26.80 -12.82 -15.76
N VAL A 479 27.84 -13.47 -16.29
CA VAL A 479 28.89 -12.81 -17.08
C VAL A 479 28.31 -12.18 -18.35
N GLN A 480 27.42 -12.89 -19.04
CA GLN A 480 26.75 -12.39 -20.24
C GLN A 480 25.87 -11.18 -19.90
N ARG A 481 25.06 -11.25 -18.83
CA ARG A 481 24.20 -10.13 -18.40
C ARG A 481 24.99 -8.86 -18.11
N ILE A 482 26.08 -8.93 -17.36
CA ILE A 482 26.94 -7.77 -17.12
C ILE A 482 27.52 -7.26 -18.45
N SER A 483 28.03 -8.15 -19.28
CA SER A 483 28.68 -7.79 -20.54
C SER A 483 27.71 -7.12 -21.52
N ASP A 484 26.48 -7.63 -21.62
CA ASP A 484 25.44 -7.10 -22.49
C ASP A 484 24.98 -5.72 -22.04
N HIS A 485 24.68 -5.52 -20.75
CA HIS A 485 24.26 -4.22 -20.22
C HIS A 485 25.38 -3.16 -20.34
N ILE A 486 26.62 -3.51 -19.98
CA ILE A 486 27.76 -2.60 -20.17
C ILE A 486 28.02 -2.35 -21.66
N GLY A 487 27.86 -3.35 -22.52
CA GLY A 487 27.98 -3.23 -23.96
C GLY A 487 26.97 -2.24 -24.54
N ARG A 488 25.69 -2.41 -24.21
CA ARG A 488 24.59 -1.50 -24.62
C ARG A 488 24.81 -0.09 -24.09
N PHE A 489 25.19 0.07 -22.82
CA PHE A 489 25.53 1.37 -22.24
C PHE A 489 26.62 2.07 -23.06
N ASN A 490 27.73 1.38 -23.34
CA ASN A 490 28.85 1.95 -24.08
C ASN A 490 28.47 2.31 -25.52
N THR A 491 27.67 1.47 -26.18
CA THR A 491 27.14 1.76 -27.53
C THR A 491 26.30 3.03 -27.52
N LEU A 492 25.33 3.15 -26.60
CA LEU A 492 24.48 4.34 -26.49
C LEU A 492 25.29 5.61 -26.19
N ALA A 493 26.23 5.53 -25.24
CA ALA A 493 27.12 6.64 -24.90
C ALA A 493 27.98 7.09 -26.09
N LEU A 494 28.54 6.12 -26.85
CA LEU A 494 29.35 6.39 -28.04
C LEU A 494 28.50 7.07 -29.14
N ARG A 495 27.34 6.48 -29.47
CA ARG A 495 26.40 7.02 -30.46
C ARG A 495 25.99 8.45 -30.17
N LEU A 496 25.72 8.76 -28.90
CA LEU A 496 25.41 10.12 -28.49
C LEU A 496 26.60 11.07 -28.69
N SER A 497 27.81 10.64 -28.37
CA SER A 497 29.03 11.45 -28.57
C SER A 497 29.36 11.71 -30.04
N GLU A 498 28.98 10.80 -30.94
CA GLU A 498 29.15 10.92 -32.39
C GLU A 498 28.00 11.69 -33.07
N GLY A 499 26.90 11.97 -32.35
CA GLY A 499 25.70 12.60 -32.88
C GLY A 499 24.85 11.69 -33.77
N GLU A 500 25.07 10.38 -33.71
CA GLU A 500 24.40 9.36 -34.53
C GLU A 500 23.38 8.57 -33.69
N ILE A 501 22.12 9.00 -33.65
CA ILE A 501 21.06 8.26 -32.93
C ILE A 501 20.30 7.36 -33.89
N ASN A 502 20.44 6.05 -33.72
CA ASN A 502 19.62 5.05 -34.42
C ASN A 502 18.36 4.76 -33.59
N GLU A 503 17.21 5.27 -34.03
CA GLU A 503 15.95 5.12 -33.29
C GLU A 503 15.42 3.68 -33.27
N ASP A 504 15.72 2.86 -34.29
CA ASP A 504 15.29 1.46 -34.34
C ASP A 504 16.08 0.60 -33.35
N GLU A 505 17.39 0.81 -33.26
CA GLU A 505 18.26 0.15 -32.27
C GLU A 505 17.87 0.55 -30.85
N LEU A 506 17.63 1.85 -30.61
CA LEU A 506 17.17 2.34 -29.32
C LEU A 506 15.82 1.72 -28.91
N ALA A 507 14.87 1.63 -29.85
CA ALA A 507 13.57 1.02 -29.59
C ALA A 507 13.68 -0.49 -29.28
N ASP A 508 14.63 -1.21 -29.89
CA ASP A 508 14.89 -2.61 -29.55
C ASP A 508 15.41 -2.76 -28.11
N PHE A 509 16.35 -1.90 -27.68
CA PHE A 509 16.82 -1.90 -26.29
C PHE A 509 15.71 -1.54 -25.30
N GLU A 510 14.92 -0.49 -25.57
CA GLU A 510 13.78 -0.09 -24.74
C GLU A 510 12.71 -1.19 -24.63
N LYS A 511 12.55 -2.03 -25.67
CA LYS A 511 11.62 -3.17 -25.65
C LYS A 511 12.12 -4.33 -24.78
N ARG A 512 13.44 -4.60 -24.79
CA ARG A 512 14.07 -5.68 -24.02
C ARG A 512 14.15 -5.29 -22.54
N ASP A 513 14.79 -4.16 -22.26
CA ASP A 513 15.12 -3.67 -20.93
C ASP A 513 14.17 -2.53 -20.52
N ASN A 514 12.91 -2.89 -20.33
CA ASN A 514 11.81 -1.93 -20.13
C ASN A 514 11.57 -1.54 -18.66
N ILE A 515 12.45 -1.97 -17.74
CA ILE A 515 12.35 -1.63 -16.32
C ILE A 515 12.48 -0.11 -16.12
N PHE A 516 11.72 0.48 -15.19
CA PHE A 516 11.63 1.93 -14.98
C PHE A 516 11.25 2.71 -16.25
N PRO A 517 10.02 2.57 -16.77
CA PRO A 517 9.60 3.29 -17.97
C PRO A 517 9.66 4.82 -17.80
N GLU A 518 9.49 5.33 -16.57
CA GLU A 518 9.59 6.75 -16.22
C GLU A 518 11.01 7.21 -15.85
N MET A 519 12.04 6.40 -16.11
CA MET A 519 13.45 6.76 -15.84
C MET A 519 13.74 8.20 -16.28
N ASP A 520 14.37 8.98 -15.40
CA ASP A 520 14.86 10.33 -15.68
C ASP A 520 16.37 10.35 -15.42
N TYR A 521 17.16 10.28 -16.49
CA TYR A 521 18.62 10.22 -16.43
C TYR A 521 19.24 11.40 -15.65
N SER A 522 18.53 12.52 -15.52
CA SER A 522 19.01 13.70 -14.78
C SER A 522 19.33 13.39 -13.32
N ILE A 523 18.80 12.29 -12.77
CA ILE A 523 19.15 11.77 -11.44
C ILE A 523 20.65 11.50 -11.25
N TYR A 524 21.38 11.28 -12.33
CA TYR A 524 22.83 11.10 -12.31
C TYR A 524 23.60 12.44 -12.33
N SER A 525 22.95 13.58 -12.53
CA SER A 525 23.63 14.87 -12.54
C SER A 525 24.15 15.24 -11.14
N ARG A 526 25.35 15.84 -11.08
CA ARG A 526 25.91 16.42 -9.85
C ARG A 526 25.08 17.62 -9.37
N HIS A 527 24.40 18.28 -10.30
CA HIS A 527 23.49 19.39 -10.04
C HIS A 527 22.05 18.97 -9.79
N TYR A 528 21.77 17.66 -9.81
CA TYR A 528 20.45 17.15 -9.52
C TYR A 528 20.01 17.63 -8.14
N ARG A 529 19.06 18.55 -8.14
CA ARG A 529 18.23 18.82 -6.99
C ARG A 529 17.13 17.78 -7.06
N VAL A 530 16.93 17.07 -5.96
CA VAL A 530 15.72 16.27 -5.80
C VAL A 530 14.59 17.20 -6.18
N LYS A 531 13.91 16.92 -7.30
CA LYS A 531 12.58 17.47 -7.54
C LYS A 531 11.83 16.93 -6.34
N HIS A 532 11.71 17.73 -5.28
CA HIS A 532 10.98 17.30 -4.11
C HIS A 532 9.68 16.69 -4.64
N LEU A 533 9.20 15.60 -4.02
CA LEU A 533 7.88 14.99 -4.26
C LEU A 533 6.75 15.97 -3.94
N ARG A 534 6.84 17.19 -4.47
CA ARG A 534 7.13 18.43 -3.73
C ARG A 534 7.29 18.23 -2.19
N SER A 535 7.92 19.14 -1.51
CA SER A 535 7.95 19.34 -0.05
C SER A 535 8.63 20.68 -0.04
N GLY A 536 8.05 21.62 0.71
CA GLY A 536 8.43 23.03 0.64
C GLY A 536 9.95 23.16 0.68
N GLU A 537 10.46 24.23 0.08
CA GLU A 537 11.90 24.51 0.12
C GLU A 537 12.46 24.32 1.53
N LYS A 538 13.51 23.48 1.61
CA LYS A 538 14.03 22.81 2.82
C LYS A 538 13.02 21.84 3.41
N GLY A 539 13.45 20.60 3.69
CA GLY A 539 12.64 19.54 4.31
C GLY A 539 12.14 19.82 5.73
N GLU A 540 11.69 21.04 6.00
CA GLU A 540 10.93 21.48 7.15
C GLU A 540 9.44 21.20 6.90
N ALA A 541 8.75 20.85 7.97
CA ALA A 541 7.32 20.61 7.98
C ALA A 541 6.58 21.93 7.67
N LEU A 542 5.60 21.92 6.75
CA LEU A 542 4.72 23.07 6.59
C LEU A 542 3.91 23.26 7.88
N LYS A 543 3.80 24.51 8.32
CA LYS A 543 2.91 24.94 9.39
C LYS A 543 1.61 25.46 8.78
N ILE A 544 0.57 24.64 8.87
CA ILE A 544 -0.70 24.86 8.18
C ILE A 544 -1.77 25.26 9.21
N VAL A 545 -2.51 26.34 8.95
CA VAL A 545 -3.74 26.62 9.68
C VAL A 545 -4.96 26.20 8.86
N MET A 546 -5.68 25.22 9.38
CA MET A 546 -6.95 24.73 8.85
C MET A 546 -8.12 25.38 9.57
N LEU A 547 -9.03 26.01 8.84
CA LEU A 547 -10.26 26.57 9.39
C LEU A 547 -11.44 25.67 9.06
N SER A 548 -12.19 25.25 10.09
CA SER A 548 -13.40 24.46 9.90
C SER A 548 -14.44 24.76 10.97
N TRP A 549 -15.70 24.95 10.57
CA TRP A 549 -16.80 25.13 11.52
C TRP A 549 -17.30 23.82 12.14
N GLU A 550 -16.93 22.66 11.58
CA GLU A 550 -17.20 21.33 12.19
C GLU A 550 -15.90 20.56 12.39
N PHE A 551 -15.73 19.97 13.56
CA PHE A 551 -14.63 19.06 13.88
C PHE A 551 -15.05 18.18 15.08
N PRO A 552 -14.70 16.88 15.11
CA PRO A 552 -15.09 16.00 16.21
C PRO A 552 -14.76 16.58 17.61
N PRO A 553 -15.68 16.46 18.59
CA PRO A 553 -16.91 15.67 18.57
C PRO A 553 -18.11 16.37 17.91
N ARG A 554 -17.98 17.62 17.44
CA ARG A 554 -19.06 18.32 16.76
C ARG A 554 -19.16 17.88 15.30
N THR A 555 -20.06 16.95 15.04
CA THR A 555 -20.26 16.35 13.71
C THR A 555 -21.69 16.56 13.25
N VAL A 556 -21.88 17.46 12.28
CA VAL A 556 -23.19 17.74 11.66
C VAL A 556 -23.27 17.04 10.28
N GLY A 557 -22.17 16.95 9.54
CA GLY A 557 -22.08 16.31 8.22
C GLY A 557 -20.79 15.53 7.97
N GLY A 558 -20.50 15.27 6.69
CA GLY A 558 -19.25 14.62 6.27
C GLY A 558 -18.02 15.52 6.38
N LEU A 559 -18.22 16.85 6.50
CA LEU A 559 -17.15 17.84 6.57
C LEU A 559 -16.27 17.63 7.81
N ALA A 560 -16.86 17.42 8.99
CA ALA A 560 -16.11 17.16 10.22
C ALA A 560 -15.15 15.97 10.09
N ARG A 561 -15.62 14.88 9.44
CA ARG A 561 -14.83 13.68 9.18
C ARG A 561 -13.70 13.95 8.19
N HIS A 562 -14.00 14.63 7.08
CA HIS A 562 -12.99 15.03 6.10
C HIS A 562 -11.85 15.82 6.75
N VAL A 563 -12.16 16.86 7.54
CA VAL A 563 -11.13 17.70 8.18
C VAL A 563 -10.33 16.90 9.21
N ASN A 564 -11.00 16.06 10.01
CA ASN A 564 -10.33 15.19 10.98
C ASN A 564 -9.33 14.25 10.32
N ASP A 565 -9.74 13.55 9.27
CA ASP A 565 -8.90 12.51 8.67
C ASP A 565 -7.81 13.12 7.79
N LEU A 566 -8.10 14.19 7.04
CA LEU A 566 -7.10 14.91 6.26
C LEU A 566 -6.02 15.53 7.16
N SER A 567 -6.40 16.19 8.26
CA SER A 567 -5.44 16.79 9.18
C SER A 567 -4.53 15.74 9.83
N ARG A 568 -5.08 14.60 10.25
CA ARG A 568 -4.30 13.46 10.77
C ARG A 568 -3.37 12.87 9.72
N ALA A 569 -3.84 12.70 8.48
CA ALA A 569 -3.03 12.18 7.39
C ALA A 569 -1.85 13.12 7.06
N LEU A 570 -2.08 14.43 7.04
CA LEU A 570 -1.03 15.44 6.87
C LEU A 570 -0.03 15.43 8.05
N ALA A 571 -0.51 15.32 9.29
CA ALA A 571 0.36 15.19 10.46
C ALA A 571 1.23 13.92 10.42
N ARG A 572 0.67 12.79 9.95
CA ARG A 572 1.42 11.53 9.73
C ARG A 572 2.49 11.66 8.64
N LEU A 573 2.29 12.55 7.67
CA LEU A 573 3.30 12.96 6.68
C LEU A 573 4.31 13.99 7.23
N GLY A 574 4.32 14.21 8.55
CA GLY A 574 5.27 15.06 9.26
C GLY A 574 4.96 16.55 9.17
N GLN A 575 3.76 16.96 8.77
CA GLN A 575 3.39 18.39 8.71
C GLN A 575 2.89 18.92 10.06
N ASN A 576 3.10 20.20 10.33
CA ASN A 576 2.61 20.85 11.54
C ASN A 576 1.22 21.45 11.29
N VAL A 577 0.17 20.70 11.66
CA VAL A 577 -1.23 21.04 11.33
C VAL A 577 -1.95 21.62 12.54
N HIS A 578 -2.42 22.86 12.40
CA HIS A 578 -3.27 23.55 13.37
C HIS A 578 -4.70 23.64 12.84
N VAL A 579 -5.67 23.01 13.50
CA VAL A 579 -7.09 23.16 13.18
C VAL A 579 -7.72 24.17 14.14
N ILE A 580 -8.31 25.24 13.60
CA ILE A 580 -9.14 26.18 14.37
C ILE A 580 -10.60 25.88 14.07
N THR A 581 -11.38 25.62 15.12
CA THR A 581 -12.77 25.19 15.01
C THR A 581 -13.68 25.76 16.08
N CYS A 582 -14.97 25.48 15.99
CA CYS A 582 -15.96 25.95 16.95
C CYS A 582 -15.88 25.16 18.28
N PRO A 583 -16.40 25.75 19.38
CA PRO A 583 -16.49 25.07 20.66
C PRO A 583 -17.37 23.82 20.60
N ALA A 584 -17.03 22.81 21.41
CA ALA A 584 -17.83 21.60 21.58
C ALA A 584 -18.00 21.26 23.07
N PRO A 585 -19.13 20.68 23.49
CA PRO A 585 -19.36 20.29 24.88
C PRO A 585 -18.24 19.41 25.42
N GLU A 586 -17.84 19.64 26.67
CA GLU A 586 -16.85 18.81 27.40
C GLU A 586 -15.47 18.69 26.72
N THR A 587 -15.11 19.65 25.86
CA THR A 587 -13.79 19.70 25.21
C THR A 587 -12.97 20.91 25.65
N PRO A 588 -11.63 20.77 25.79
CA PRO A 588 -10.75 21.89 26.11
C PRO A 588 -10.61 22.85 24.91
N SER A 589 -10.21 24.09 25.21
CA SER A 589 -9.91 25.12 24.20
C SER A 589 -8.72 24.74 23.30
N TYR A 590 -7.78 23.92 23.80
CA TYR A 590 -6.68 23.34 23.04
C TYR A 590 -6.53 21.85 23.33
N GLN A 591 -6.21 21.05 22.30
CA GLN A 591 -5.85 19.64 22.42
C GLN A 591 -4.90 19.21 21.29
N LEU A 592 -3.97 18.29 21.57
CA LEU A 592 -3.16 17.61 20.56
C LEU A 592 -3.76 16.22 20.29
N LEU A 593 -4.32 16.00 19.09
CA LEU A 593 -4.93 14.73 18.69
C LEU A 593 -4.12 14.10 17.56
N GLU A 594 -3.42 13.00 17.85
CA GLU A 594 -2.64 12.25 16.86
C GLU A 594 -1.75 13.12 15.95
N GLY A 595 -1.05 14.09 16.55
CA GLY A 595 -0.18 15.02 15.83
C GLY A 595 -0.87 16.28 15.28
N VAL A 596 -2.19 16.44 15.48
CA VAL A 596 -2.94 17.63 15.05
C VAL A 596 -3.21 18.55 16.24
N HIS A 597 -2.81 19.83 16.13
CA HIS A 597 -3.10 20.86 17.11
C HIS A 597 -4.51 21.41 16.89
N VAL A 598 -5.48 21.06 17.75
CA VAL A 598 -6.86 21.51 17.62
C VAL A 598 -7.14 22.64 18.62
N HIS A 599 -7.56 23.78 18.10
CA HIS A 599 -7.87 25.01 18.85
C HIS A 599 -9.34 25.35 18.66
N ARG A 600 -10.04 25.68 19.76
CA ARG A 600 -11.46 26.00 19.75
C ARG A 600 -11.69 27.45 20.13
N VAL A 601 -12.48 28.15 19.32
CA VAL A 601 -12.94 29.52 19.61
C VAL A 601 -13.70 29.53 20.94
N ASP A 602 -13.49 30.58 21.74
CA ASP A 602 -14.18 30.73 23.02
C ASP A 602 -15.70 30.82 22.81
N GLN A 603 -16.44 29.98 23.53
CA GLN A 603 -17.89 29.93 23.51
C GLN A 603 -18.52 31.27 23.95
N SER A 604 -17.86 32.07 24.78
CA SER A 604 -18.37 33.37 25.20
C SER A 604 -18.40 34.42 24.09
N LEU A 605 -17.66 34.19 22.99
CA LEU A 605 -17.68 35.07 21.81
C LEU A 605 -18.87 34.76 20.88
N LEU A 606 -19.48 33.59 21.03
CA LEU A 606 -20.54 33.06 20.16
C LEU A 606 -21.92 33.18 20.83
N THR A 607 -22.43 34.41 20.94
CA THR A 607 -23.63 34.75 21.72
C THR A 607 -24.91 34.94 20.89
N SER A 608 -24.79 35.21 19.58
CA SER A 608 -25.98 35.49 18.76
C SER A 608 -26.82 34.23 18.51
N LYS A 609 -28.14 34.43 18.47
CA LYS A 609 -29.13 33.41 18.08
C LYS A 609 -29.46 33.47 16.59
N ASP A 610 -29.15 34.59 15.92
CA ASP A 610 -29.25 34.68 14.48
C ASP A 610 -28.08 33.93 13.84
N PHE A 611 -28.37 33.06 12.88
CA PHE A 611 -27.36 32.18 12.29
C PHE A 611 -26.27 32.95 11.54
N MET A 612 -26.63 34.02 10.82
CA MET A 612 -25.65 34.80 10.04
C MET A 612 -24.78 35.66 10.94
N GLU A 613 -25.35 36.26 11.99
CA GLU A 613 -24.56 36.97 13.01
C GLU A 613 -23.64 36.01 13.78
N TRP A 614 -24.12 34.81 14.12
CA TRP A 614 -23.33 33.78 14.76
C TRP A 614 -22.14 33.34 13.90
N VAL A 615 -22.35 33.17 12.58
CA VAL A 615 -21.25 32.91 11.62
C VAL A 615 -20.25 34.06 11.63
N GLY A 616 -20.72 35.32 11.67
CA GLY A 616 -19.85 36.49 11.79
C GLY A 616 -18.99 36.45 13.07
N GLN A 617 -19.59 36.17 14.22
CA GLN A 617 -18.89 36.03 15.51
C GLN A 617 -17.84 34.91 15.47
N LEU A 618 -18.17 33.77 14.84
CA LEU A 618 -17.23 32.67 14.64
C LEU A 618 -16.01 33.11 13.85
N ASN A 619 -16.21 33.81 12.72
CA ASN A 619 -15.10 34.27 11.89
C ASN A 619 -14.21 35.27 12.63
N VAL A 620 -14.78 36.19 13.41
CA VAL A 620 -14.00 37.11 14.25
C VAL A 620 -13.14 36.34 15.26
N GLY A 621 -13.74 35.41 16.02
CA GLY A 621 -13.02 34.61 16.99
C GLY A 621 -11.93 33.71 16.38
N MET A 622 -12.15 33.18 15.17
CA MET A 622 -11.13 32.43 14.44
C MET A 622 -9.93 33.31 14.03
N VAL A 623 -10.18 34.55 13.60
CA VAL A 623 -9.12 35.51 13.23
C VAL A 623 -8.31 35.92 14.45
N GLU A 624 -8.96 36.19 15.58
CA GLU A 624 -8.29 36.54 16.84
C GLU A 624 -7.38 35.39 17.30
N LEU A 625 -7.92 34.17 17.38
CA LEU A 625 -7.18 32.98 17.81
C LEU A 625 -6.02 32.63 16.86
N ALA A 626 -6.23 32.73 15.54
CA ALA A 626 -5.15 32.56 14.58
C ALA A 626 -4.05 33.63 14.75
N GLY A 627 -4.44 34.88 15.03
CA GLY A 627 -3.51 35.97 15.31
C GLY A 627 -2.66 35.74 16.56
N GLU A 628 -3.23 35.18 17.62
CA GLU A 628 -2.50 34.79 18.83
C GLU A 628 -1.45 33.71 18.53
N LEU A 629 -1.83 32.68 17.75
CA LEU A 629 -0.93 31.59 17.35
C LEU A 629 0.21 32.08 16.44
N MET A 630 -0.07 33.05 15.56
CA MET A 630 0.93 33.70 14.70
C MET A 630 1.97 34.50 15.50
N GLY A 631 1.66 34.93 16.72
CA GLY A 631 2.58 35.66 17.60
C GLY A 631 3.77 34.82 18.10
N GLY A 632 3.69 33.49 18.00
CA GLY A 632 4.80 32.58 18.30
C GLY A 632 5.68 32.32 17.08
N GLU A 633 5.11 31.71 16.04
CA GLU A 633 5.80 31.38 14.79
C GLU A 633 4.77 31.39 13.65
N PRO A 634 5.09 31.99 12.49
CA PRO A 634 4.13 32.19 11.41
C PRO A 634 3.66 30.89 10.76
N PHE A 635 2.42 30.88 10.26
CA PHE A 635 1.90 29.85 9.36
C PHE A 635 2.41 30.08 7.94
N ASP A 636 2.52 29.00 7.17
CA ASP A 636 2.88 29.04 5.75
C ASP A 636 1.67 29.23 4.84
N LEU A 637 0.49 28.77 5.26
CA LEU A 637 -0.74 28.85 4.47
C LEU A 637 -2.01 28.71 5.32
N VAL A 638 -3.13 29.20 4.77
CA VAL A 638 -4.49 29.00 5.30
C VAL A 638 -5.24 28.03 4.41
N HIS A 639 -5.79 26.96 4.99
CA HIS A 639 -6.73 26.06 4.30
C HIS A 639 -8.10 26.12 4.96
N ALA A 640 -9.11 26.61 4.24
CA ALA A 640 -10.46 26.80 4.77
C ALA A 640 -11.48 25.88 4.08
N HIS A 641 -12.46 25.39 4.86
CA HIS A 641 -13.49 24.45 4.41
C HIS A 641 -14.89 25.08 4.45
N ASP A 642 -15.47 25.33 3.27
CA ASP A 642 -16.75 26.01 3.02
C ASP A 642 -16.87 27.48 3.48
N TRP A 643 -17.91 28.17 2.99
CA TRP A 643 -18.16 29.59 3.21
C TRP A 643 -18.29 30.03 4.68
N LEU A 644 -18.65 29.12 5.59
CA LEU A 644 -18.88 29.45 7.01
C LEU A 644 -17.62 29.97 7.71
N VAL A 645 -16.44 29.68 7.18
CA VAL A 645 -15.14 30.17 7.68
C VAL A 645 -14.42 31.04 6.65
N GLY A 646 -15.11 31.39 5.56
CA GLY A 646 -14.51 32.07 4.40
C GLY A 646 -14.04 33.48 4.72
N ASP A 647 -14.80 34.24 5.51
CA ASP A 647 -14.43 35.61 5.88
C ASP A 647 -13.17 35.63 6.77
N ALA A 648 -13.04 34.69 7.70
CA ALA A 648 -11.83 34.53 8.50
C ALA A 648 -10.63 34.17 7.62
N ALA A 649 -10.82 33.24 6.68
CA ALA A 649 -9.77 32.79 5.77
C ALA A 649 -9.25 33.95 4.89
N ILE A 650 -10.16 34.73 4.30
CA ILE A 650 -9.83 35.91 3.50
C ILE A 650 -9.14 36.97 4.37
N THR A 651 -9.61 37.19 5.59
CA THR A 651 -9.01 38.16 6.51
C THR A 651 -7.58 37.76 6.89
N LEU A 652 -7.32 36.48 7.16
CA LEU A 652 -5.97 35.98 7.46
C LEU A 652 -5.04 36.09 6.25
N ARG A 653 -5.54 35.75 5.05
CA ARG A 653 -4.83 35.93 3.78
C ARG A 653 -4.38 37.39 3.61
N ASP A 654 -5.30 38.33 3.75
CA ASP A 654 -5.04 39.76 3.51
C ASP A 654 -4.16 40.38 4.60
N ARG A 655 -4.40 40.02 5.86
CA ARG A 655 -3.69 40.60 7.01
C ARG A 655 -2.26 40.09 7.15
N TYR A 656 -2.01 38.83 6.84
CA TYR A 656 -0.72 38.17 7.06
C TYR A 656 0.00 37.77 5.78
N GLY A 657 -0.55 38.06 4.60
CA GLY A 657 0.08 37.74 3.32
C GLY A 657 0.23 36.23 3.09
N LEU A 658 -0.76 35.45 3.50
CA LEU A 658 -0.71 33.98 3.39
C LEU A 658 -1.43 33.50 2.14
N PRO A 659 -0.94 32.46 1.42
CA PRO A 659 -1.72 31.80 0.38
C PRO A 659 -2.98 31.15 0.98
N LEU A 660 -4.10 31.27 0.26
CA LEU A 660 -5.39 30.72 0.66
C LEU A 660 -5.77 29.53 -0.22
N VAL A 661 -5.95 28.37 0.41
CA VAL A 661 -6.55 27.18 -0.21
C VAL A 661 -7.99 27.04 0.29
N ALA A 662 -8.94 26.91 -0.63
CA ALA A 662 -10.35 26.75 -0.31
C ALA A 662 -10.84 25.36 -0.74
N THR A 663 -11.38 24.57 0.19
CA THR A 663 -12.14 23.36 -0.16
C THR A 663 -13.63 23.68 -0.18
N ILE A 664 -14.29 23.41 -1.31
CA ILE A 664 -15.74 23.55 -1.49
C ILE A 664 -16.38 22.16 -1.46
N HIS A 665 -17.09 21.85 -0.37
CA HIS A 665 -17.73 20.54 -0.16
C HIS A 665 -19.10 20.43 -0.82
N ALA A 666 -19.81 21.55 -0.93
CA ALA A 666 -21.10 21.66 -1.60
C ALA A 666 -21.38 23.13 -1.93
N THR A 667 -22.30 23.38 -2.86
CA THR A 667 -22.81 24.73 -3.10
C THR A 667 -24.22 24.89 -2.55
N GLU A 668 -24.60 26.11 -2.15
CA GLU A 668 -25.99 26.37 -1.74
C GLU A 668 -27.00 26.11 -2.87
N TYR A 669 -26.59 26.42 -4.11
CA TYR A 669 -27.39 26.14 -5.31
C TYR A 669 -27.66 24.64 -5.46
N GLY A 670 -26.62 23.81 -5.33
CA GLY A 670 -26.75 22.37 -5.50
C GLY A 670 -27.63 21.73 -4.40
N ARG A 671 -27.42 22.12 -3.13
CA ARG A 671 -28.22 21.63 -1.98
C ARG A 671 -29.72 21.86 -2.15
N ASN A 672 -30.10 22.99 -2.72
CA ASN A 672 -31.50 23.39 -2.86
C ASN A 672 -32.03 23.26 -4.30
N ARG A 673 -31.24 22.72 -5.23
CA ARG A 673 -31.55 22.62 -6.66
C ARG A 673 -32.01 23.95 -7.25
N GLY A 674 -31.27 25.01 -6.95
CA GLY A 674 -31.60 26.39 -7.28
C GLY A 674 -31.53 27.30 -6.06
N ILE A 675 -31.73 28.60 -6.30
CA ILE A 675 -31.82 29.62 -5.26
C ILE A 675 -33.25 30.16 -5.26
N HIS A 676 -33.92 30.04 -4.12
CA HIS A 676 -35.36 30.25 -3.98
C HIS A 676 -35.72 31.35 -2.96
N ASN A 677 -34.75 31.83 -2.18
CA ASN A 677 -34.96 32.89 -1.19
C ASN A 677 -33.71 33.76 -0.96
N GLU A 678 -33.89 34.89 -0.25
CA GLU A 678 -32.83 35.87 0.00
C GLU A 678 -31.66 35.32 0.82
N LEU A 679 -31.93 34.43 1.79
CA LEU A 679 -30.88 33.81 2.59
C LEU A 679 -30.00 32.90 1.71
N GLN A 680 -30.61 32.07 0.87
CA GLN A 680 -29.90 31.23 -0.10
C GLN A 680 -29.08 32.09 -1.08
N GLN A 681 -29.64 33.21 -1.55
CA GLN A 681 -28.93 34.16 -2.42
C GLN A 681 -27.70 34.75 -1.72
N ARG A 682 -27.83 35.11 -0.43
CA ARG A 682 -26.73 35.63 0.37
C ARG A 682 -25.64 34.57 0.58
N ILE A 683 -26.00 33.34 0.93
CA ILE A 683 -25.05 32.23 1.11
C ILE A 683 -24.32 31.93 -0.20
N HIS A 684 -25.05 31.88 -1.33
CA HIS A 684 -24.47 31.67 -2.65
C HIS A 684 -23.43 32.74 -3.02
N GLN A 685 -23.66 34.00 -2.63
CA GLN A 685 -22.68 35.08 -2.82
C GLN A 685 -21.43 34.90 -1.94
N LEU A 686 -21.60 34.39 -0.71
CA LEU A 686 -20.48 34.09 0.18
C LEU A 686 -19.65 32.90 -0.32
N ASP A 687 -20.28 31.83 -0.80
CA ASP A 687 -19.62 30.71 -1.48
C ASP A 687 -18.76 31.22 -2.66
N ALA A 688 -19.36 32.03 -3.54
CA ALA A 688 -18.70 32.58 -4.71
C ALA A 688 -17.51 33.47 -4.33
N ARG A 689 -17.70 34.36 -3.35
CA ARG A 689 -16.64 35.24 -2.86
C ARG A 689 -15.49 34.42 -2.27
N PHE A 690 -15.77 33.43 -1.44
CA PHE A 690 -14.76 32.57 -0.85
C PHE A 690 -13.93 31.85 -1.91
N ALA A 691 -14.59 31.21 -2.89
CA ALA A 691 -13.91 30.48 -3.95
C ALA A 691 -13.08 31.40 -4.88
N LEU A 692 -13.58 32.58 -5.22
CA LEU A 692 -12.89 33.55 -6.09
C LEU A 692 -11.68 34.22 -5.42
N GLN A 693 -11.64 34.25 -4.09
CA GLN A 693 -10.54 34.83 -3.32
C GLN A 693 -9.44 33.79 -3.01
N ALA A 694 -9.65 32.51 -3.29
CA ALA A 694 -8.66 31.49 -3.05
C ALA A 694 -7.52 31.51 -4.09
N THR A 695 -6.30 31.26 -3.65
CA THR A 695 -5.14 31.02 -4.51
C THR A 695 -5.28 29.69 -5.26
N ARG A 696 -5.85 28.69 -4.58
CA ARG A 696 -6.24 27.38 -5.14
C ARG A 696 -7.55 26.91 -4.53
N VAL A 697 -8.36 26.22 -5.34
CA VAL A 697 -9.64 25.64 -4.93
C VAL A 697 -9.56 24.12 -5.06
N ILE A 698 -9.99 23.41 -4.02
CA ILE A 698 -10.14 21.96 -4.02
C ILE A 698 -11.63 21.61 -4.06
N CYS A 699 -12.01 20.75 -5.00
CA CYS A 699 -13.34 20.16 -5.10
C CYS A 699 -13.25 18.65 -4.91
N CYS A 700 -14.25 18.07 -4.24
CA CYS A 700 -14.28 16.64 -3.94
C CYS A 700 -14.59 15.75 -5.17
N SER A 701 -15.08 16.32 -6.27
CA SER A 701 -15.46 15.59 -7.48
C SER A 701 -15.38 16.48 -8.72
N ASN A 702 -15.31 15.87 -9.90
CA ASN A 702 -15.39 16.62 -11.16
C ASN A 702 -16.75 17.30 -11.31
N TYR A 703 -17.81 16.68 -10.81
CA TYR A 703 -19.12 17.31 -10.70
C TYR A 703 -19.05 18.64 -9.92
N MET A 704 -18.45 18.64 -8.73
CA MET A 704 -18.30 19.84 -7.93
C MET A 704 -17.37 20.87 -8.59
N ALA A 705 -16.30 20.43 -9.25
CA ALA A 705 -15.44 21.33 -10.00
C ALA A 705 -16.17 22.03 -11.16
N ASN A 706 -17.03 21.30 -11.87
CA ASN A 706 -17.86 21.85 -12.93
C ASN A 706 -18.94 22.79 -12.37
N GLU A 707 -19.54 22.44 -11.23
CA GLU A 707 -20.54 23.27 -10.54
C GLU A 707 -19.91 24.61 -10.09
N VAL A 708 -18.77 24.57 -9.41
CA VAL A 708 -18.01 25.77 -8.97
C VAL A 708 -17.57 26.63 -10.16
N ASN A 709 -17.05 26.02 -11.23
CA ASN A 709 -16.68 26.76 -12.44
C ASN A 709 -17.89 27.43 -13.12
N THR A 710 -19.00 26.70 -13.22
CA THR A 710 -20.21 27.19 -13.92
C THR A 710 -20.91 28.28 -13.13
N LEU A 711 -21.10 28.08 -11.82
CA LEU A 711 -21.84 28.97 -10.95
C LEU A 711 -21.02 30.20 -10.53
N PHE A 712 -19.78 29.99 -10.06
CA PHE A 712 -18.96 31.05 -9.46
C PHE A 712 -17.94 31.65 -10.43
N LYS A 713 -17.79 31.08 -11.64
CA LYS A 713 -16.82 31.52 -12.65
C LYS A 713 -15.36 31.42 -12.20
N VAL A 714 -15.07 30.52 -11.26
CA VAL A 714 -13.69 30.22 -10.82
C VAL A 714 -12.93 29.57 -11.97
N PRO A 715 -11.74 30.07 -12.37
CA PRO A 715 -10.95 29.50 -13.46
C PRO A 715 -10.57 28.04 -13.21
N ARG A 716 -10.73 27.16 -14.20
CA ARG A 716 -10.39 25.74 -14.06
C ARG A 716 -8.91 25.50 -13.71
N SER A 717 -8.03 26.42 -14.11
CA SER A 717 -6.59 26.37 -13.84
C SER A 717 -6.21 26.44 -12.36
N ILE A 718 -7.10 26.93 -11.49
CA ILE A 718 -6.85 26.97 -10.04
C ILE A 718 -7.69 25.94 -9.27
N VAL A 719 -8.48 25.11 -9.97
CA VAL A 719 -9.39 24.12 -9.38
C VAL A 719 -8.79 22.73 -9.49
N HIS A 720 -8.49 22.13 -8.35
CA HIS A 720 -8.02 20.75 -8.21
C HIS A 720 -9.17 19.84 -7.78
N VAL A 721 -9.20 18.63 -8.33
CA VAL A 721 -10.17 17.60 -7.93
C VAL A 721 -9.46 16.59 -7.07
N LEU A 722 -9.73 16.61 -5.76
CA LEU A 722 -9.19 15.65 -4.80
C LEU A 722 -10.37 15.00 -4.07
N PRO A 723 -10.58 13.68 -4.22
CA PRO A 723 -11.71 13.02 -3.60
C PRO A 723 -11.61 13.03 -2.07
N ASN A 724 -12.74 12.78 -1.39
CA ASN A 724 -12.66 12.44 0.03
C ASN A 724 -12.13 11.02 0.21
N GLY A 725 -11.46 10.78 1.33
CA GLY A 725 -10.95 9.46 1.67
C GLY A 725 -11.82 8.72 2.67
N VAL A 726 -11.46 7.46 2.92
CA VAL A 726 -11.98 6.64 4.01
C VAL A 726 -10.82 5.88 4.63
N ASP A 727 -10.79 5.79 5.96
CA ASP A 727 -9.83 4.95 6.68
C ASP A 727 -10.44 3.55 6.90
N PRO A 728 -9.96 2.51 6.21
CA PRO A 728 -10.53 1.18 6.33
C PRO A 728 -10.25 0.52 7.68
N SER A 729 -9.21 0.98 8.40
CA SER A 729 -8.79 0.38 9.67
C SER A 729 -9.86 0.51 10.77
N ASN A 730 -10.65 1.59 10.73
CA ASN A 730 -11.69 1.87 11.73
C ASN A 730 -12.99 1.08 11.50
N LEU A 731 -13.17 0.48 10.33
CA LEU A 731 -14.41 -0.21 9.94
C LEU A 731 -14.42 -1.69 10.39
N GLY A 732 -13.27 -2.23 10.77
CA GLY A 732 -13.07 -3.61 11.24
C GLY A 732 -13.17 -4.67 10.14
N ARG A 733 -12.76 -5.91 10.45
CA ARG A 733 -12.72 -7.02 9.48
C ARG A 733 -14.14 -7.36 8.96
N PRO A 734 -14.38 -7.40 7.63
CA PRO A 734 -15.69 -7.67 7.04
C PRO A 734 -16.07 -9.16 7.02
N LYS A 735 -17.38 -9.46 6.92
CA LYS A 735 -17.96 -10.82 6.92
C LYS A 735 -17.51 -11.71 5.74
N GLN A 736 -17.09 -11.14 4.61
CA GLN A 736 -17.01 -11.84 3.32
C GLN A 736 -15.58 -12.06 2.76
N LEU A 737 -14.51 -11.67 3.46
CA LEU A 737 -13.10 -11.97 3.05
C LEU A 737 -12.69 -13.44 3.28
N VAL A 738 -13.64 -14.36 3.23
CA VAL A 738 -13.39 -15.77 3.50
C VAL A 738 -13.72 -16.60 2.27
N PRO A 739 -12.73 -16.95 1.42
CA PRO A 739 -12.89 -18.02 0.45
C PRO A 739 -13.35 -19.29 1.17
N GLY A 740 -14.50 -19.86 0.78
CA GLY A 740 -14.96 -21.18 1.23
C GLY A 740 -15.80 -21.25 2.51
N LYS A 741 -16.48 -20.17 2.96
CA LYS A 741 -17.61 -20.33 3.90
C LYS A 741 -18.91 -20.49 3.09
N PRO A 742 -19.71 -21.56 3.29
CA PRO A 742 -21.10 -21.52 2.86
C PRO A 742 -21.80 -20.40 3.62
N ASP A 743 -22.59 -19.59 2.92
CA ASP A 743 -23.43 -18.57 3.55
C ASP A 743 -24.29 -19.24 4.62
N THR A 744 -24.08 -18.88 5.88
CA THR A 744 -25.17 -19.01 6.85
C THR A 744 -26.22 -17.99 6.41
N VAL A 745 -27.15 -18.44 5.58
CA VAL A 745 -28.37 -17.69 5.25
C VAL A 745 -29.15 -17.56 6.55
N SER A 746 -28.83 -16.52 7.32
CA SER A 746 -29.79 -15.93 8.22
C SER A 746 -30.99 -15.58 7.35
N GLY A 747 -32.18 -16.10 7.69
CA GLY A 747 -33.38 -15.96 6.87
C GLY A 747 -33.96 -14.54 6.79
N GLU A 748 -33.22 -13.51 7.21
CA GLU A 748 -33.63 -12.10 7.10
C GLU A 748 -32.60 -11.33 6.25
N LYS A 749 -33.06 -10.73 5.14
CA LYS A 749 -32.26 -9.89 4.25
C LYS A 749 -32.34 -8.42 4.69
N THR A 750 -31.21 -7.72 4.72
CA THR A 750 -31.10 -6.36 5.27
C THR A 750 -30.55 -5.37 4.25
N VAL A 751 -31.35 -4.34 3.95
CA VAL A 751 -30.91 -3.13 3.24
C VAL A 751 -30.56 -2.06 4.25
N PHE A 752 -29.40 -1.42 4.10
CA PHE A 752 -28.97 -0.34 4.98
C PHE A 752 -28.84 0.99 4.24
N PHE A 753 -29.36 2.04 4.88
CA PHE A 753 -29.15 3.43 4.49
C PHE A 753 -28.58 4.18 5.69
N ILE A 754 -27.57 5.04 5.47
CA ILE A 754 -27.13 6.01 6.46
C ILE A 754 -26.94 7.39 5.82
N GLY A 755 -27.49 8.42 6.46
CA GLY A 755 -27.36 9.80 6.02
C GLY A 755 -28.30 10.74 6.75
N ARG A 756 -28.13 12.05 6.53
CA ARG A 756 -29.07 13.04 7.07
C ARG A 756 -30.45 12.84 6.44
N LEU A 757 -31.52 12.90 7.24
CA LEU A 757 -32.90 12.74 6.75
C LEU A 757 -33.42 14.08 6.19
N VAL A 758 -33.03 14.35 4.95
CA VAL A 758 -33.40 15.52 4.15
C VAL A 758 -33.83 15.07 2.74
N PRO A 759 -34.68 15.82 2.02
CA PRO A 759 -35.28 15.37 0.76
C PRO A 759 -34.25 14.93 -0.29
N GLU A 760 -33.11 15.59 -0.35
CA GLU A 760 -32.04 15.35 -1.32
C GLU A 760 -31.28 14.04 -1.10
N LYS A 761 -31.42 13.37 0.06
CA LYS A 761 -30.85 12.02 0.28
C LYS A 761 -31.72 10.88 -0.24
N GLY A 762 -32.94 11.19 -0.71
CA GLY A 762 -33.74 10.26 -1.50
C GLY A 762 -34.33 9.06 -0.74
N VAL A 763 -34.38 9.07 0.59
CA VAL A 763 -34.95 7.96 1.40
C VAL A 763 -36.39 7.64 0.98
N GLN A 764 -37.17 8.64 0.56
CA GLN A 764 -38.51 8.46 0.00
C GLN A 764 -38.53 7.54 -1.24
N VAL A 765 -37.51 7.61 -2.09
CA VAL A 765 -37.34 6.75 -3.27
C VAL A 765 -36.97 5.33 -2.84
N LEU A 766 -36.14 5.19 -1.80
CA LEU A 766 -35.82 3.88 -1.22
C LEU A 766 -37.06 3.19 -0.68
N LEU A 767 -37.93 3.91 0.05
CA LEU A 767 -39.16 3.35 0.59
C LEU A 767 -40.07 2.82 -0.51
N GLU A 768 -40.21 3.55 -1.62
CA GLU A 768 -40.96 3.11 -2.79
C GLU A 768 -40.34 1.86 -3.42
N ALA A 769 -39.00 1.79 -3.53
CA ALA A 769 -38.30 0.62 -4.02
C ALA A 769 -38.49 -0.62 -3.12
N ILE A 770 -38.45 -0.44 -1.79
CA ILE A 770 -38.70 -1.54 -0.84
C ILE A 770 -40.13 -2.07 -0.97
N ALA A 771 -41.13 -1.19 -1.15
CA ALA A 771 -42.51 -1.61 -1.37
C ALA A 771 -42.67 -2.51 -2.62
N LEU A 772 -41.92 -2.22 -3.70
CA LEU A 772 -41.91 -3.05 -4.91
C LEU A 772 -41.24 -4.43 -4.69
N LEU A 773 -40.36 -4.56 -3.70
CA LEU A 773 -39.60 -5.79 -3.44
C LEU A 773 -40.30 -6.77 -2.51
N LEU A 774 -41.16 -6.29 -1.60
CA LEU A 774 -41.80 -7.15 -0.60
C LEU A 774 -42.60 -8.34 -1.16
N PRO A 775 -43.29 -8.24 -2.32
CA PRO A 775 -43.93 -9.40 -2.94
C PRO A 775 -42.94 -10.52 -3.36
N HIS A 776 -41.67 -10.17 -3.56
CA HIS A 776 -40.62 -11.07 -4.03
C HIS A 776 -39.65 -11.51 -2.92
N ILE A 777 -39.44 -10.66 -1.91
CA ILE A 777 -38.56 -10.92 -0.75
C ILE A 777 -39.32 -10.49 0.53
N PRO A 778 -40.28 -11.31 1.01
CA PRO A 778 -41.12 -10.94 2.15
C PRO A 778 -40.36 -10.70 3.46
N GLU A 779 -39.19 -11.28 3.63
CA GLU A 779 -38.31 -11.16 4.80
C GLU A 779 -37.45 -9.89 4.83
N LEU A 780 -37.49 -9.07 3.77
CA LEU A 780 -36.62 -7.90 3.61
C LEU A 780 -36.86 -6.84 4.70
N LYS A 781 -35.79 -6.37 5.34
CA LYS A 781 -35.79 -5.24 6.27
C LYS A 781 -34.96 -4.08 5.74
N LEU A 782 -35.48 -2.87 5.89
CA LEU A 782 -34.74 -1.63 5.66
C LEU A 782 -34.36 -1.01 7.01
N LEU A 783 -33.06 -0.80 7.20
CA LEU A 783 -32.50 -0.11 8.34
C LEU A 783 -32.08 1.31 7.92
N VAL A 784 -32.66 2.33 8.55
CA VAL A 784 -32.44 3.75 8.23
C VAL A 784 -31.71 4.42 9.39
N GLY A 785 -30.42 4.69 9.21
CA GLY A 785 -29.58 5.44 10.14
C GLY A 785 -29.53 6.93 9.82
N GLY A 786 -29.75 7.78 10.82
CA GLY A 786 -29.68 9.23 10.72
C GLY A 786 -30.87 9.95 11.33
N ILE A 787 -30.75 11.28 11.40
CA ILE A 787 -31.78 12.21 11.86
C ILE A 787 -31.88 13.38 10.88
N GLY A 788 -33.02 14.07 10.89
CA GLY A 788 -33.21 15.27 10.08
C GLY A 788 -34.66 15.73 10.04
N PRO A 789 -34.90 16.96 9.57
CA PRO A 789 -36.24 17.58 9.57
C PRO A 789 -37.25 16.81 8.70
N TYR A 790 -36.80 15.97 7.78
CA TYR A 790 -37.66 15.21 6.87
C TYR A 790 -38.18 13.89 7.47
N GLU A 791 -37.75 13.51 8.68
CA GLU A 791 -38.11 12.23 9.30
C GLU A 791 -39.62 12.03 9.47
N ALA A 792 -40.35 13.07 9.89
CA ALA A 792 -41.80 12.99 10.09
C ALA A 792 -42.55 12.63 8.80
N TYR A 793 -42.10 13.21 7.67
CA TYR A 793 -42.63 12.90 6.35
C TYR A 793 -42.34 11.44 5.96
N LEU A 794 -41.08 10.98 6.14
CA LEU A 794 -40.67 9.62 5.82
C LEU A 794 -41.47 8.57 6.62
N ARG A 795 -41.71 8.81 7.92
CA ARG A 795 -42.56 7.95 8.75
C ARG A 795 -44.02 7.91 8.28
N SER A 796 -44.53 9.02 7.76
CA SER A 796 -45.87 9.04 7.15
C SER A 796 -45.90 8.21 5.86
N LYS A 797 -44.86 8.32 5.02
CA LYS A 797 -44.73 7.53 3.79
C LYS A 797 -44.62 6.02 4.07
N VAL A 798 -43.92 5.62 5.13
CA VAL A 798 -43.87 4.22 5.60
C VAL A 798 -45.27 3.68 5.91
N ARG A 799 -46.13 4.47 6.57
CA ARG A 799 -47.52 4.08 6.85
C ARG A 799 -48.35 3.96 5.59
N GLU A 800 -48.23 4.92 4.68
CA GLU A 800 -48.94 4.95 3.38
C GLU A 800 -48.60 3.72 2.53
N LEU A 801 -47.32 3.31 2.52
CA LEU A 801 -46.84 2.17 1.75
C LEU A 801 -46.99 0.81 2.47
N GLY A 802 -47.53 0.79 3.71
CA GLY A 802 -47.71 -0.45 4.47
C GLY A 802 -46.41 -1.10 4.98
N LEU A 803 -45.35 -0.32 5.23
CA LEU A 803 -44.00 -0.81 5.51
C LEU A 803 -43.62 -0.84 7.02
N ASN A 804 -44.60 -0.70 7.93
CA ASN A 804 -44.34 -0.48 9.36
C ASN A 804 -43.47 -1.58 10.01
N ASP A 805 -43.68 -2.85 9.64
CA ASP A 805 -42.94 -3.99 10.21
C ASP A 805 -41.61 -4.27 9.48
N ARG A 806 -41.29 -3.45 8.46
CA ARG A 806 -40.15 -3.68 7.55
C ARG A 806 -39.11 -2.56 7.60
N VAL A 807 -39.48 -1.36 8.06
CA VAL A 807 -38.57 -0.20 8.11
C VAL A 807 -38.28 0.18 9.55
N VAL A 808 -36.99 0.16 9.91
CA VAL A 808 -36.52 0.54 11.25
C VAL A 808 -35.69 1.81 11.16
N PHE A 809 -36.17 2.87 11.79
CA PHE A 809 -35.41 4.12 11.96
C PHE A 809 -34.54 4.00 13.22
N LEU A 810 -33.22 4.02 13.04
CA LEU A 810 -32.23 3.78 14.10
C LEU A 810 -31.82 5.04 14.86
N GLY A 811 -32.25 6.21 14.37
CA GLY A 811 -31.83 7.52 14.89
C GLY A 811 -30.38 7.84 14.53
N TYR A 812 -29.76 8.75 15.31
CA TYR A 812 -28.35 9.11 15.12
C TYR A 812 -27.45 7.90 15.42
N LEU A 813 -26.51 7.63 14.51
CA LEU A 813 -25.52 6.57 14.64
C LEU A 813 -24.13 7.20 14.78
N ASP A 814 -23.46 6.89 15.88
CA ASP A 814 -22.02 7.13 16.00
C ASP A 814 -21.23 6.16 15.11
N GLU A 815 -19.91 6.35 15.06
CA GLU A 815 -19.00 5.55 14.24
C GLU A 815 -19.08 4.04 14.55
N SER A 816 -19.08 3.68 15.83
CA SER A 816 -19.13 2.28 16.28
C SER A 816 -20.41 1.60 15.82
N ARG A 817 -21.58 2.21 16.07
CA ARG A 817 -22.88 1.65 15.69
C ARG A 817 -23.05 1.63 14.18
N ARG A 818 -22.60 2.66 13.45
CA ARG A 818 -22.58 2.64 11.98
C ARG A 818 -21.82 1.41 11.47
N ASN A 819 -20.62 1.18 11.98
CA ASN A 819 -19.77 0.07 11.53
C ASN A 819 -20.42 -1.29 11.85
N GLN A 820 -21.11 -1.41 12.99
CA GLN A 820 -21.90 -2.60 13.32
C GLN A 820 -23.02 -2.84 12.31
N TYR A 821 -23.79 -1.81 11.95
CA TYR A 821 -24.90 -1.97 10.99
C TYR A 821 -24.41 -2.22 9.56
N LEU A 822 -23.30 -1.60 9.13
CA LEU A 822 -22.67 -1.93 7.86
C LEU A 822 -22.28 -3.41 7.79
N LYS A 823 -21.69 -3.98 8.85
CA LYS A 823 -21.37 -5.42 8.91
C LYS A 823 -22.58 -6.35 8.90
N LEU A 824 -23.75 -5.83 9.27
CA LEU A 824 -24.99 -6.61 9.27
C LEU A 824 -25.76 -6.51 7.95
N ALA A 825 -25.49 -5.50 7.13
CA ALA A 825 -26.20 -5.25 5.89
C ALA A 825 -25.80 -6.25 4.79
N ASP A 826 -26.77 -6.69 3.98
CA ASP A 826 -26.52 -7.43 2.74
C ASP A 826 -26.25 -6.47 1.57
N VAL A 827 -26.80 -5.26 1.63
CA VAL A 827 -26.59 -4.20 0.64
C VAL A 827 -26.77 -2.83 1.28
N ALA A 828 -25.89 -1.89 0.93
CA ALA A 828 -26.00 -0.49 1.31
C ALA A 828 -26.51 0.35 0.13
N VAL A 829 -27.53 1.17 0.36
CA VAL A 829 -28.22 1.89 -0.72
C VAL A 829 -28.25 3.39 -0.44
N PHE A 830 -27.77 4.19 -1.39
CA PHE A 830 -27.65 5.65 -1.28
C PHE A 830 -28.33 6.33 -2.49
N PRO A 831 -29.66 6.49 -2.46
CA PRO A 831 -30.46 6.95 -3.59
C PRO A 831 -30.53 8.49 -3.69
N SER A 832 -29.39 9.15 -3.46
CA SER A 832 -29.33 10.60 -3.36
C SER A 832 -29.82 11.27 -4.64
N LEU A 833 -30.61 12.32 -4.45
CA LEU A 833 -31.13 13.21 -5.47
C LEU A 833 -30.14 14.35 -5.80
N TYR A 834 -29.23 14.64 -4.86
CA TYR A 834 -28.04 15.48 -5.02
C TYR A 834 -26.98 14.96 -4.04
N GLU A 835 -25.77 14.70 -4.53
CA GLU A 835 -24.66 14.24 -3.69
C GLU A 835 -23.32 14.81 -4.20
N PRO A 836 -22.71 15.79 -3.52
CA PRO A 836 -21.41 16.35 -3.93
C PRO A 836 -20.31 15.30 -4.06
N PHE A 837 -20.28 14.33 -3.13
CA PHE A 837 -19.31 13.24 -3.12
C PHE A 837 -19.90 11.91 -2.67
N GLY A 838 -20.44 11.85 -1.45
CA GLY A 838 -21.03 10.63 -0.89
C GLY A 838 -20.03 9.74 -0.13
N ILE A 839 -19.38 10.28 0.91
CA ILE A 839 -18.45 9.53 1.80
C ILE A 839 -19.09 8.23 2.34
N VAL A 840 -20.41 8.23 2.56
CA VAL A 840 -21.14 7.03 3.03
C VAL A 840 -21.05 5.84 2.07
N ALA A 841 -20.91 6.09 0.76
CA ALA A 841 -20.67 5.03 -0.21
C ALA A 841 -19.27 4.44 -0.03
N LEU A 842 -18.25 5.28 0.13
CA LEU A 842 -16.89 4.81 0.46
C LEU A 842 -16.86 4.02 1.76
N GLU A 843 -17.58 4.45 2.79
CA GLU A 843 -17.67 3.73 4.07
C GLU A 843 -18.31 2.35 3.92
N ALA A 844 -19.31 2.21 3.07
CA ALA A 844 -19.92 0.92 2.76
C ALA A 844 -19.00 0.04 1.91
N MET A 845 -18.34 0.60 0.88
CA MET A 845 -17.33 -0.10 0.08
C MET A 845 -16.16 -0.57 0.96
N ALA A 846 -15.74 0.27 1.90
CA ALA A 846 -14.69 -0.03 2.86
C ALA A 846 -15.15 -1.05 3.94
N ALA A 847 -16.45 -1.10 4.24
CA ALA A 847 -17.02 -2.20 5.02
C ALA A 847 -17.27 -3.48 4.19
N GLN A 848 -16.89 -3.48 2.89
CA GLN A 848 -17.14 -4.55 1.92
C GLN A 848 -18.60 -4.98 1.83
N VAL A 849 -19.49 -4.00 1.91
CA VAL A 849 -20.91 -4.17 1.66
C VAL A 849 -21.16 -3.80 0.19
N PRO A 850 -21.88 -4.61 -0.58
CA PRO A 850 -22.28 -4.23 -1.92
C PRO A 850 -23.03 -2.90 -1.90
N VAL A 851 -22.65 -1.97 -2.78
CA VAL A 851 -23.23 -0.61 -2.81
C VAL A 851 -24.10 -0.40 -4.03
N ILE A 852 -25.24 0.27 -3.81
CA ILE A 852 -26.09 0.81 -4.88
C ILE A 852 -26.24 2.31 -4.63
N VAL A 853 -25.85 3.11 -5.60
CA VAL A 853 -25.87 4.58 -5.51
C VAL A 853 -26.72 5.17 -6.62
N SER A 854 -27.20 6.39 -6.42
CA SER A 854 -27.76 7.16 -7.53
C SER A 854 -26.66 7.64 -8.48
N ASP A 855 -26.95 7.63 -9.78
CA ASP A 855 -26.06 8.15 -10.84
C ASP A 855 -26.12 9.68 -10.88
N THR A 856 -25.64 10.31 -9.80
CA THR A 856 -25.61 11.77 -9.65
C THR A 856 -24.41 12.21 -8.84
N GLY A 857 -23.97 13.43 -9.13
CA GLY A 857 -22.88 14.08 -8.40
C GLY A 857 -21.64 13.21 -8.27
N GLY A 858 -20.94 13.32 -7.14
CA GLY A 858 -19.73 12.53 -6.90
C GLY A 858 -19.97 11.05 -6.68
N LEU A 859 -21.19 10.60 -6.35
CA LEU A 859 -21.50 9.16 -6.29
C LEU A 859 -21.31 8.48 -7.65
N SER A 860 -21.63 9.19 -8.73
CA SER A 860 -21.44 8.70 -10.11
C SER A 860 -19.98 8.45 -10.45
N GLU A 861 -19.06 9.20 -9.80
CA GLU A 861 -17.61 9.07 -9.94
C GLU A 861 -17.04 8.00 -8.98
N VAL A 862 -17.63 7.87 -7.78
CA VAL A 862 -17.22 6.89 -6.76
C VAL A 862 -17.52 5.45 -7.20
N VAL A 863 -18.67 5.20 -7.83
CA VAL A 863 -19.09 3.85 -8.24
C VAL A 863 -19.04 3.69 -9.76
N SER A 864 -18.25 2.72 -10.21
CA SER A 864 -18.23 2.22 -11.58
C SER A 864 -19.28 1.13 -11.77
N HIS A 865 -20.37 1.50 -12.43
CA HIS A 865 -21.57 0.67 -12.62
C HIS A 865 -21.25 -0.75 -13.12
N GLY A 866 -21.71 -1.76 -12.38
CA GLY A 866 -21.56 -3.18 -12.71
C GLY A 866 -20.17 -3.75 -12.41
N MET A 867 -19.22 -2.94 -11.95
CA MET A 867 -17.86 -3.38 -11.63
C MET A 867 -17.59 -3.37 -10.13
N ASP A 868 -17.87 -2.25 -9.45
CA ASP A 868 -17.62 -2.05 -8.01
C ASP A 868 -18.89 -1.65 -7.22
N GLY A 869 -20.05 -1.78 -7.88
CA GLY A 869 -21.36 -1.45 -7.34
C GLY A 869 -22.34 -1.14 -8.48
N TYR A 870 -23.60 -0.84 -8.13
CA TYR A 870 -24.58 -0.40 -9.12
C TYR A 870 -24.91 1.07 -9.00
N LYS A 871 -25.21 1.64 -10.17
CA LYS A 871 -25.75 3.00 -10.31
C LYS A 871 -27.18 2.94 -10.82
N ALA A 872 -28.08 3.69 -10.18
CA ALA A 872 -29.46 3.85 -10.63
C ALA A 872 -29.76 5.32 -10.94
N PRO A 873 -30.51 5.64 -12.02
CA PRO A 873 -30.94 7.02 -12.26
C PRO A 873 -31.67 7.61 -11.05
N PRO A 874 -31.37 8.86 -10.62
CA PRO A 874 -32.02 9.48 -9.47
C PRO A 874 -33.54 9.52 -9.61
N GLY A 875 -34.27 9.20 -8.54
CA GLY A 875 -35.74 9.23 -8.53
C GLY A 875 -36.45 8.08 -9.24
N ARG A 876 -35.74 6.99 -9.57
CA ARG A 876 -36.32 5.79 -10.21
C ARG A 876 -36.39 4.61 -9.23
N PRO A 877 -37.48 4.47 -8.44
CA PRO A 877 -37.60 3.41 -7.44
C PRO A 877 -37.66 2.01 -8.07
N ASP A 878 -38.15 1.89 -9.31
CA ASP A 878 -38.23 0.65 -10.08
C ASP A 878 -36.84 0.07 -10.42
N LEU A 879 -35.92 0.92 -10.89
CA LEU A 879 -34.54 0.52 -11.19
C LEU A 879 -33.73 0.28 -9.91
N LEU A 880 -34.00 1.07 -8.87
CA LEU A 880 -33.39 0.86 -7.56
C LEU A 880 -33.78 -0.52 -6.98
N ALA A 881 -35.06 -0.88 -7.06
CA ALA A 881 -35.57 -2.19 -6.66
C ALA A 881 -34.91 -3.32 -7.47
N TYR A 882 -34.78 -3.15 -8.79
CA TYR A 882 -34.13 -4.13 -9.65
C TYR A 882 -32.70 -4.48 -9.16
N TYR A 883 -31.84 -3.47 -8.95
CA TYR A 883 -30.45 -3.72 -8.52
C TYR A 883 -30.36 -4.26 -7.09
N ILE A 884 -31.24 -3.83 -6.18
CA ILE A 884 -31.30 -4.40 -4.82
C ILE A 884 -31.60 -5.89 -4.92
N ARG A 885 -32.59 -6.29 -5.74
CA ARG A 885 -32.92 -7.69 -5.96
C ARG A 885 -31.74 -8.47 -6.53
N GLU A 886 -31.09 -7.96 -7.58
CA GLU A 886 -29.95 -8.63 -8.22
C GLU A 886 -28.83 -8.95 -7.21
N ILE A 887 -28.49 -8.02 -6.31
CA ILE A 887 -27.48 -8.27 -5.27
C ILE A 887 -27.98 -9.31 -4.25
N LEU A 888 -29.23 -9.19 -3.79
CA LEU A 888 -29.75 -10.05 -2.72
C LEU A 888 -29.94 -11.52 -3.14
N ILE A 889 -30.22 -11.78 -4.43
CA ILE A 889 -30.44 -13.14 -4.95
C ILE A 889 -29.19 -13.76 -5.59
N ASN A 890 -28.12 -12.99 -5.83
CA ASN A 890 -26.87 -13.47 -6.43
C ASN A 890 -25.65 -13.22 -5.51
N PRO A 891 -25.37 -14.11 -4.53
CA PRO A 891 -24.25 -13.94 -3.60
C PRO A 891 -22.85 -13.91 -4.26
N GLY A 892 -22.68 -14.58 -5.41
CA GLY A 892 -21.44 -14.51 -6.20
C GLY A 892 -21.16 -13.09 -6.69
N LEU A 893 -22.14 -12.50 -7.38
CA LEU A 893 -22.10 -11.12 -7.86
C LEU A 893 -21.86 -10.12 -6.72
N ALA A 894 -22.56 -10.28 -5.60
CA ALA A 894 -22.39 -9.42 -4.43
C ALA A 894 -20.94 -9.42 -3.90
N ARG A 895 -20.30 -10.59 -3.86
CA ARG A 895 -18.90 -10.74 -3.45
C ARG A 895 -17.95 -10.07 -4.45
N ASP A 896 -18.17 -10.25 -5.74
CA ASP A 896 -17.32 -9.66 -6.78
C ASP A 896 -17.38 -8.14 -6.75
N LEU A 897 -18.58 -7.55 -6.68
CA LEU A 897 -18.76 -6.10 -6.56
C LEU A 897 -18.07 -5.56 -5.31
N SER A 898 -18.24 -6.22 -4.16
CA SER A 898 -17.65 -5.79 -2.89
C SER A 898 -16.12 -5.89 -2.89
N ARG A 899 -15.55 -6.92 -3.51
CA ARG A 899 -14.11 -7.10 -3.67
C ARG A 899 -13.50 -6.01 -4.56
N GLN A 900 -14.13 -5.70 -5.69
CA GLN A 900 -13.65 -4.62 -6.57
C GLN A 900 -13.80 -3.25 -5.92
N ALA A 901 -14.91 -3.01 -5.22
CA ALA A 901 -15.14 -1.80 -4.42
C ALA A 901 -14.06 -1.60 -3.36
N TRP A 902 -13.76 -2.66 -2.62
CA TRP A 902 -12.71 -2.67 -1.61
C TRP A 902 -11.35 -2.30 -2.21
N LYS A 903 -10.96 -2.98 -3.30
CA LYS A 903 -9.72 -2.68 -4.01
C LYS A 903 -9.65 -1.20 -4.41
N LYS A 904 -10.73 -0.65 -4.97
CA LYS A 904 -10.78 0.76 -5.37
C LYS A 904 -10.63 1.73 -4.19
N VAL A 905 -11.26 1.43 -3.05
CA VAL A 905 -11.07 2.20 -1.81
C VAL A 905 -9.60 2.27 -1.44
N LEU A 906 -8.91 1.13 -1.43
CA LEU A 906 -7.51 1.04 -1.00
C LEU A 906 -6.53 1.76 -1.93
N THR A 907 -6.85 1.85 -3.22
CA THR A 907 -5.93 2.41 -4.23
C THR A 907 -6.24 3.85 -4.61
N VAL A 908 -7.50 4.29 -4.51
CA VAL A 908 -7.95 5.61 -5.01
C VAL A 908 -8.40 6.54 -3.88
N TYR A 909 -9.00 6.00 -2.82
CA TYR A 909 -9.67 6.79 -1.77
C TYR A 909 -8.97 6.66 -0.40
N ASP A 910 -7.68 6.35 -0.42
CA ASP A 910 -6.81 6.33 0.76
C ASP A 910 -6.43 7.76 1.19
N TRP A 911 -6.54 8.03 2.50
CA TRP A 911 -6.25 9.35 3.07
C TRP A 911 -4.78 9.76 2.93
N GLN A 912 -3.84 8.81 2.89
CA GLN A 912 -2.43 9.14 2.72
C GLN A 912 -2.16 9.71 1.31
N SER A 913 -2.74 9.09 0.28
CA SER A 913 -2.69 9.53 -1.12
C SER A 913 -3.34 10.90 -1.30
N ILE A 914 -4.51 11.11 -0.68
CA ILE A 914 -5.24 12.39 -0.72
C ILE A 914 -4.45 13.50 -0.01
N ALA A 915 -3.80 13.18 1.11
CA ALA A 915 -2.95 14.13 1.83
C ALA A 915 -1.72 14.54 1.00
N LEU A 916 -1.10 13.60 0.26
CA LEU A 916 0.00 13.92 -0.67
C LEU A 916 -0.47 14.84 -1.81
N GLY A 917 -1.62 14.56 -2.43
CA GLY A 917 -2.20 15.45 -3.43
C GLY A 917 -2.55 16.84 -2.86
N THR A 918 -3.05 16.88 -1.63
CA THR A 918 -3.32 18.15 -0.92
C THR A 918 -2.03 18.94 -0.66
N LEU A 919 -0.96 18.26 -0.26
CA LEU A 919 0.37 18.87 -0.09
C LEU A 919 0.93 19.45 -1.40
N GLU A 920 0.66 18.81 -2.53
CA GLU A 920 1.01 19.38 -3.84
C GLU A 920 0.26 20.69 -4.09
N VAL A 921 -1.06 20.73 -3.84
CA VAL A 921 -1.88 21.94 -3.97
C VAL A 921 -1.38 23.06 -3.04
N TYR A 922 -0.99 22.73 -1.81
CA TYR A 922 -0.42 23.69 -0.87
C TYR A 922 0.85 24.35 -1.41
N ARG A 923 1.75 23.54 -1.97
CA ARG A 923 3.03 24.04 -2.49
C ARG A 923 2.81 24.88 -3.74
N GLU A 924 1.88 24.50 -4.61
CA GLU A 924 1.48 25.35 -5.73
C GLU A 924 0.89 26.68 -5.29
N ALA A 925 0.06 26.67 -4.24
CA ALA A 925 -0.50 27.89 -3.68
C ALA A 925 0.61 28.81 -3.15
N ILE A 926 1.59 28.26 -2.39
CA ILE A 926 2.75 29.02 -1.89
C ILE A 926 3.59 29.59 -3.03
N THR A 927 3.93 28.78 -4.04
CA THR A 927 4.75 29.23 -5.18
C THR A 927 4.05 30.33 -5.97
N SER A 928 2.79 30.13 -6.39
CA SER A 928 2.05 31.13 -7.18
C SER A 928 1.80 32.42 -6.40
N TYR A 929 1.59 32.33 -5.08
CA TYR A 929 1.41 33.51 -4.25
C TYR A 929 2.70 34.33 -4.12
N SER A 930 3.85 33.66 -3.99
CA SER A 930 5.17 34.29 -3.93
C SER A 930 5.53 35.00 -5.24
N GLU A 931 5.23 34.38 -6.39
CA GLU A 931 5.45 34.96 -7.73
C GLU A 931 4.57 36.20 -7.97
N ALA A 932 3.30 36.16 -7.55
CA ALA A 932 2.39 37.31 -7.66
C ALA A 932 2.83 38.50 -6.79
N GLY A 933 3.46 38.24 -5.63
CA GLY A 933 4.00 39.28 -4.75
C GLY A 933 5.31 39.91 -5.22
N GLN A 934 6.05 39.30 -6.16
CA GLN A 934 7.26 39.87 -6.75
C GLN A 934 7.00 40.65 -8.06
N ALA A 935 5.83 40.47 -8.66
CA ALA A 935 5.45 41.09 -9.93
C ALA A 935 4.64 42.39 -9.78
N GLY A 936 4.26 42.77 -8.55
CA GLY A 936 3.57 44.01 -8.19
C GLY A 936 4.43 44.88 -7.29
#